data_AF-A0A1M5DA46-F1
#
_entry.id   AF-A0A1M5DA46-F1
#
_cell.length_a   1.000
_cell.length_b   1.000
_cell.length_c   1.000
_cell.angle_alpha   90.00
_cell.angle_beta   90.00
_cell.angle_gamma   90.00
#
_symmetry.space_group_name_H-M   'P 1'
#
loop_
_entity.id
_entity.type
_entity.pdbx_description
1 polymer ?
#
loop_
_entity_poly.entity_id
_entity_poly.type
_entity_poly.pdbx_seq_one_letter_code
_entity_poly.pdbx_strand_id
1 'polypeptide(L)'
;MDIILVTTVIASLFLVIGLAEPLAARLRLPYSVILAVLGVTIAAGATFFLRTTLTDALNPVAEAILGLPIRSNVFLYVFLPTLLFQATLGMNLRRMLDDWVPILTLAVVAVVVATITVGYALSWASTLPLAACLLIGAIVSTTDPSAVVSIFRSISAPRRLARIIEGESLLNDAAAIALFGLFMGFVMLGVPDPTFSDAIGRFPMLIAGGALAGWVAARLAVWIMGMFARHERAQITVSIALPYLAYIIAEQSVGASGVIAVVTAGLTLNLTGPGRLPPQAWTSLQEVWDLLAHWAGALIFILAALLIPRLLEAVRLSDIALIGVVILAAVAARAVILFGLLPLLSLLRLSPVVERPYRAAILWGGLRGAVTLALALAVTESLRVPVEVKRIVGILATGFTVFTLIVQGSTLRMVIGWLGLDRLSPIDDALSRQVVAVALQTVREDVARTTENYDLSRDIVRSEAKRFGERLDAAVVSAEANADILDRDRITLGLIALAGHERDTILARVRERTISARMAERVLLDADQLIEGARSGGRSGYQRAARRNVAYGPAFQAGVSLQRRLGLSGPLARMTADRFELLLSQRLILRDLGGFIDGRIRRIHGRRVADLLHELLSRRIEAAETALEGLRLQYPGYAEELERRFIRRTALRLEEREYNAMREDGLIGSEVYTALMQELGARRASAEDRPKLDIALQRTDLVRQFPVFKDLDDAALARLGRALQTEYVDAGQVIVPRDSIATRVFFIASGAVEMEAAGQPLRLGRGEMFGQLALLSRRPRRAEVRAIAPSTLLVLDEVRFRRLLQASSGLQEAVRASAEKRGLDPDAVF
;
A
#
# COMPACT_ATOMS: atom_id res chain seq x y z
N MET A 1 26.43 -23.15 29.98
CA MET A 1 25.60 -24.21 29.36
C MET A 1 26.35 -24.77 28.18
N ASP A 2 26.30 -26.08 28.00
CA ASP A 2 26.83 -26.75 26.81
C ASP A 2 26.02 -26.33 25.56
N ILE A 3 26.70 -26.02 24.45
CA ILE A 3 26.06 -25.51 23.22
C ILE A 3 25.11 -26.55 22.63
N ILE A 4 25.42 -27.83 22.82
CA ILE A 4 24.59 -28.98 22.42
C ILE A 4 23.24 -28.92 23.13
N LEU A 5 23.27 -28.60 24.43
CA LEU A 5 22.09 -28.59 25.26
C LEU A 5 21.21 -27.38 24.92
N VAL A 6 21.81 -26.18 24.76
CA VAL A 6 21.08 -24.99 24.29
C VAL A 6 20.41 -25.24 22.94
N THR A 7 21.14 -25.85 22.00
CA THR A 7 20.61 -26.17 20.66
C THR A 7 19.45 -27.17 20.74
N THR A 8 19.58 -28.22 21.58
CA THR A 8 18.52 -29.21 21.80
C THR A 8 17.26 -28.56 22.40
N VAL A 9 17.41 -27.66 23.36
CA VAL A 9 16.26 -26.95 23.97
C VAL A 9 15.59 -26.04 22.95
N ILE A 10 16.37 -25.25 22.18
CA ILE A 10 15.80 -24.38 21.13
C ILE A 10 15.08 -25.21 20.06
N ALA A 11 15.67 -26.30 19.58
CA ALA A 11 15.04 -27.20 18.62
C ALA A 11 13.74 -27.81 19.16
N SER A 12 13.72 -28.21 20.44
CA SER A 12 12.53 -28.73 21.11
C SER A 12 11.44 -27.67 21.23
N LEU A 13 11.80 -26.41 21.51
CA LEU A 13 10.87 -25.28 21.53
C LEU A 13 10.23 -25.05 20.16
N PHE A 14 10.98 -25.16 19.06
CA PHE A 14 10.39 -25.08 17.71
C PHE A 14 9.38 -26.20 17.43
N LEU A 15 9.64 -27.43 17.91
CA LEU A 15 8.67 -28.53 17.80
C LEU A 15 7.38 -28.21 18.58
N VAL A 16 7.51 -27.65 19.79
CA VAL A 16 6.37 -27.22 20.61
C VAL A 16 5.57 -26.11 19.92
N ILE A 17 6.26 -25.12 19.34
CA ILE A 17 5.64 -24.04 18.55
C ILE A 17 4.86 -24.64 17.37
N GLY A 18 5.46 -25.58 16.63
CA GLY A 18 4.80 -26.26 15.51
C GLY A 18 3.57 -27.09 15.91
N LEU A 19 3.55 -27.68 17.12
CA LEU A 19 2.38 -28.38 17.65
C LEU A 19 1.29 -27.44 18.19
N ALA A 20 1.64 -26.23 18.62
CA ALA A 20 0.72 -25.32 19.27
C ALA A 20 -0.40 -24.84 18.33
N GLU A 21 -0.10 -24.62 17.05
CA GLU A 21 -1.08 -24.16 16.06
C GLU A 21 -2.20 -25.19 15.77
N PRO A 22 -1.91 -26.46 15.40
CA PRO A 22 -2.97 -27.46 15.21
C PRO A 22 -3.73 -27.74 16.50
N LEU A 23 -3.09 -27.64 17.67
CA LEU A 23 -3.76 -27.78 18.96
C LEU A 23 -4.73 -26.62 19.23
N ALA A 24 -4.32 -25.38 18.93
CA ALA A 24 -5.17 -24.20 19.03
C ALA A 24 -6.41 -24.32 18.13
N ALA A 25 -6.22 -24.79 16.89
CA ALA A 25 -7.33 -25.02 15.96
C ALA A 25 -8.31 -26.09 16.48
N ARG A 26 -7.80 -27.20 17.04
CA ARG A 26 -8.63 -28.28 17.60
C ARG A 26 -9.42 -27.83 18.84
N LEU A 27 -8.78 -27.10 19.74
CA LEU A 27 -9.39 -26.63 20.99
C LEU A 27 -10.21 -25.34 20.81
N ARG A 28 -10.15 -24.70 19.64
CA ARG A 28 -10.77 -23.39 19.33
C ARG A 28 -10.36 -22.29 20.32
N LEU A 29 -9.15 -22.38 20.86
CA LEU A 29 -8.57 -21.39 21.76
C LEU A 29 -7.60 -20.48 20.99
N PRO A 30 -7.38 -19.23 21.44
CA PRO A 30 -6.38 -18.35 20.83
C PRO A 30 -4.97 -18.97 20.92
N TYR A 31 -4.19 -18.81 19.86
CA TYR A 31 -2.83 -19.37 19.77
C TYR A 31 -1.92 -18.93 20.93
N SER A 32 -1.99 -17.66 21.33
CA SER A 32 -1.23 -17.13 22.47
C SER A 32 -1.60 -17.77 23.82
N VAL A 33 -2.86 -18.18 24.00
CA VAL A 33 -3.32 -18.88 25.21
C VAL A 33 -2.74 -20.29 25.25
N ILE A 34 -2.72 -21.01 24.12
CA ILE A 34 -2.06 -22.33 24.02
C ILE A 34 -0.54 -22.17 24.26
N LEU A 35 0.06 -21.13 23.68
CA LEU A 35 1.35 -20.53 24.04
C LEU A 35 1.68 -20.60 25.52
N ALA A 36 0.89 -19.82 26.27
CA ALA A 36 1.04 -19.65 27.70
C ALA A 36 0.85 -20.95 28.47
N VAL A 37 -0.18 -21.74 28.13
CA VAL A 37 -0.46 -23.03 28.79
C VAL A 37 0.70 -24.00 28.58
N LEU A 38 1.20 -24.15 27.34
CA LEU A 38 2.35 -25.01 27.04
C LEU A 38 3.59 -24.57 27.82
N GLY A 39 3.94 -23.28 27.80
CA GLY A 39 5.08 -22.78 28.57
C GLY A 39 4.95 -23.01 30.08
N VAL A 40 3.76 -22.77 30.66
CA VAL A 40 3.49 -23.06 32.07
C VAL A 40 3.62 -24.55 32.37
N THR A 41 3.08 -25.43 31.52
CA THR A 41 3.19 -26.89 31.71
C THR A 41 4.63 -27.39 31.60
N ILE A 42 5.42 -26.84 30.66
CA ILE A 42 6.84 -27.17 30.52
C ILE A 42 7.61 -26.74 31.77
N ALA A 43 7.40 -25.52 32.27
CA ALA A 43 8.07 -25.05 33.48
C ALA A 43 7.62 -25.80 34.75
N ALA A 44 6.34 -26.10 34.89
CA ALA A 44 5.83 -26.89 36.01
C ALA A 44 6.40 -28.32 35.97
N GLY A 45 6.44 -28.94 34.79
CA GLY A 45 7.07 -30.25 34.59
C GLY A 45 8.56 -30.24 34.90
N ALA A 46 9.31 -29.26 34.39
CA ALA A 46 10.73 -29.09 34.70
C ALA A 46 10.98 -28.91 36.21
N THR A 47 10.13 -28.11 36.88
CA THR A 47 10.22 -27.90 38.34
C THR A 47 9.90 -29.18 39.11
N PHE A 48 8.90 -29.95 38.65
CA PHE A 48 8.54 -31.24 39.24
C PHE A 48 9.68 -32.26 39.10
N PHE A 49 10.31 -32.35 37.93
CA PHE A 49 11.47 -33.22 37.70
C PHE A 49 12.64 -32.85 38.62
N LEU A 50 12.96 -31.56 38.78
CA LEU A 50 14.02 -31.12 39.68
C LEU A 50 13.74 -31.36 41.17
N ARG A 51 12.46 -31.45 41.58
CA ARG A 51 12.08 -31.69 42.98
C ARG A 51 11.90 -33.17 43.32
N THR A 52 11.89 -34.06 42.33
CA THR A 52 11.56 -35.50 42.52
C THR A 52 12.79 -36.38 42.23
N THR A 53 13.12 -37.31 43.13
CA THR A 53 14.28 -38.20 43.02
C THR A 53 14.10 -39.39 42.06
N LEU A 54 13.02 -39.42 41.27
CA LEU A 54 12.65 -40.58 40.43
C LEU A 54 13.31 -40.56 39.03
N THR A 55 13.86 -39.42 38.58
CA THR A 55 14.31 -39.23 37.19
C THR A 55 15.53 -38.31 37.07
N ASP A 56 16.64 -38.69 37.72
CA ASP A 56 17.88 -37.91 37.70
C ASP A 56 18.47 -37.69 36.29
N ALA A 57 18.17 -38.59 35.34
CA ALA A 57 18.62 -38.49 33.95
C ALA A 57 18.05 -37.27 33.18
N LEU A 58 16.90 -36.74 33.61
CA LEU A 58 16.25 -35.58 32.98
C LEU A 58 16.55 -34.25 33.70
N ASN A 59 17.17 -34.30 34.88
CA ASN A 59 17.52 -33.11 35.65
C ASN A 59 18.42 -32.12 34.89
N PRO A 60 19.44 -32.54 34.10
CA PRO A 60 20.25 -31.60 33.32
C PRO A 60 19.44 -30.85 32.25
N VAL A 61 18.42 -31.50 31.68
CA VAL A 61 17.52 -30.88 30.69
C VAL A 61 16.55 -29.92 31.39
N ALA A 62 15.99 -30.32 32.53
CA ALA A 62 15.09 -29.49 33.31
C ALA A 62 15.80 -28.22 33.86
N GLU A 63 17.01 -28.38 34.38
CA GLU A 63 17.84 -27.27 34.88
C GLU A 63 18.21 -26.30 33.75
N ALA A 64 18.44 -26.81 32.55
CA ALA A 64 18.71 -25.98 31.39
C ALA A 64 17.51 -25.24 30.82
N ILE A 65 16.31 -25.84 30.86
CA ILE A 65 15.07 -25.17 30.47
C ILE A 65 14.79 -24.01 31.45
N LEU A 66 14.98 -24.24 32.75
CA LEU A 66 14.74 -23.23 33.80
C LEU A 66 15.90 -22.23 33.94
N GLY A 67 17.12 -22.63 33.55
CA GLY A 67 18.34 -21.85 33.62
C GLY A 67 18.77 -21.22 32.29
N LEU A 68 17.91 -21.29 31.26
CA LEU A 68 18.12 -20.65 29.96
C LEU A 68 18.42 -19.15 30.18
N PRO A 69 19.65 -18.67 29.95
CA PRO A 69 20.03 -17.31 30.27
C PRO A 69 19.59 -16.39 29.14
N ILE A 70 18.29 -16.11 29.03
CA ILE A 70 17.79 -15.23 27.97
C ILE A 70 17.90 -13.79 28.43
N ARG A 71 19.14 -13.31 28.45
CA ARG A 71 19.48 -11.93 28.80
C ARG A 71 18.55 -10.93 28.08
N SER A 72 18.11 -9.90 28.81
CA SER A 72 17.31 -8.76 28.30
C SER A 72 17.78 -8.19 26.95
N ASN A 73 19.08 -8.27 26.66
CA ASN A 73 19.66 -7.79 25.41
C ASN A 73 19.22 -8.61 24.17
N VAL A 74 18.99 -9.92 24.30
CA VAL A 74 18.50 -10.74 23.17
C VAL A 74 17.10 -10.29 22.78
N PHE A 75 16.24 -9.98 23.75
CA PHE A 75 14.90 -9.44 23.48
C PHE A 75 14.95 -8.09 22.77
N LEU A 76 15.71 -7.15 23.32
CA LEU A 76 15.76 -5.78 22.80
C LEU A 76 16.43 -5.70 21.42
N TYR A 77 17.49 -6.47 21.17
CA TYR A 77 18.27 -6.38 19.92
C TYR A 77 17.87 -7.41 18.86
N VAL A 78 17.28 -8.55 19.23
CA VAL A 78 16.94 -9.62 18.27
C VAL A 78 15.44 -9.68 18.02
N PHE A 79 14.62 -9.92 19.05
CA PHE A 79 13.20 -10.16 18.83
C PHE A 79 12.40 -8.87 18.55
N LEU A 80 12.73 -7.79 19.25
CA LEU A 80 11.96 -6.56 19.16
C LEU A 80 12.03 -5.90 17.76
N PRO A 81 13.22 -5.74 17.13
CA PRO A 81 13.29 -5.20 15.77
C PRO A 81 12.54 -6.08 14.78
N THR A 82 12.57 -7.41 14.95
CA THR A 82 11.84 -8.34 14.08
C THR A 82 10.34 -8.13 14.12
N LEU A 83 9.76 -8.09 15.33
CA LEU A 83 8.32 -7.93 15.52
C LEU A 83 7.83 -6.58 15.01
N LEU A 84 8.52 -5.49 15.38
CA LEU A 84 8.14 -4.14 14.95
C LEU A 84 8.22 -4.00 13.42
N PHE A 85 9.30 -4.51 12.82
CA PHE A 85 9.49 -4.41 11.38
C PHE A 85 8.44 -5.19 10.60
N GLN A 86 8.19 -6.46 10.97
CA GLN A 86 7.14 -7.26 10.33
C GLN A 86 5.77 -6.60 10.47
N ALA A 87 5.45 -6.11 11.67
CA ALA A 87 4.16 -5.48 11.91
C ALA A 87 3.96 -4.25 10.99
N THR A 88 5.02 -3.45 10.75
CA THR A 88 4.94 -2.32 9.80
C THR A 88 4.83 -2.74 8.34
N LEU A 89 5.38 -3.89 7.93
CA LEU A 89 5.28 -4.42 6.56
C LEU A 89 3.87 -4.92 6.22
N GLY A 90 3.13 -5.40 7.22
CA GLY A 90 1.73 -5.84 7.05
C GLY A 90 0.71 -4.68 6.97
N MET A 91 1.10 -3.46 7.33
CA MET A 91 0.18 -2.33 7.42
C MET A 91 -0.29 -1.82 6.05
N ASN A 92 -1.57 -1.52 5.93
CA ASN A 92 -2.12 -0.78 4.79
C ASN A 92 -2.17 0.72 5.09
N LEU A 93 -0.99 1.38 5.08
CA LEU A 93 -0.85 2.78 5.54
C LEU A 93 -1.81 3.74 4.85
N ARG A 94 -2.04 3.58 3.54
CA ARG A 94 -2.97 4.40 2.76
C ARG A 94 -4.41 4.34 3.27
N ARG A 95 -4.87 3.17 3.73
CA ARG A 95 -6.22 2.98 4.29
C ARG A 95 -6.31 3.41 5.75
N MET A 96 -5.18 3.39 6.46
CA MET A 96 -5.10 3.91 7.83
C MET A 96 -5.20 5.44 7.88
N LEU A 97 -4.83 6.12 6.79
CA LEU A 97 -4.98 7.58 6.69
C LEU A 97 -6.44 8.04 6.79
N ASP A 98 -7.43 7.18 6.55
CA ASP A 98 -8.84 7.57 6.75
C ASP A 98 -9.19 7.66 8.25
N ASP A 99 -8.50 6.89 9.11
CA ASP A 99 -8.74 6.77 10.54
C ASP A 99 -7.50 7.18 11.37
N TRP A 100 -6.62 8.03 10.81
CA TRP A 100 -5.32 8.35 11.43
C TRP A 100 -5.45 9.06 12.79
N VAL A 101 -6.49 9.88 12.97
CA VAL A 101 -6.73 10.61 14.24
C VAL A 101 -7.12 9.64 15.37
N PRO A 102 -8.14 8.76 15.24
CA PRO A 102 -8.42 7.74 16.23
C PRO A 102 -7.21 6.87 16.55
N ILE A 103 -6.50 6.41 15.51
CA ILE A 103 -5.32 5.55 15.67
C ILE A 103 -4.23 6.25 16.48
N LEU A 104 -3.86 7.49 16.13
CA LEU A 104 -2.81 8.23 16.83
C LEU A 104 -3.21 8.60 18.26
N THR A 105 -4.48 8.93 18.48
CA THR A 105 -5.01 9.23 19.82
C THR A 105 -4.91 7.99 20.72
N LEU A 106 -5.29 6.82 20.21
CA LEU A 106 -5.19 5.56 20.95
C LEU A 106 -3.74 5.11 21.13
N ALA A 107 -2.90 5.31 20.11
CA ALA A 107 -1.52 4.84 20.13
C ALA A 107 -0.54 5.71 20.92
N VAL A 108 -0.83 6.99 21.15
CA VAL A 108 0.09 7.89 21.86
C VAL A 108 -0.56 8.46 23.10
N VAL A 109 -1.71 9.13 22.96
CA VAL A 109 -2.37 9.80 24.07
C VAL A 109 -2.87 8.76 25.09
N ALA A 110 -3.51 7.68 24.63
CA ALA A 110 -4.00 6.66 25.56
C ALA A 110 -2.87 5.94 26.30
N VAL A 111 -1.70 5.78 25.67
CA VAL A 111 -0.52 5.14 26.27
C VAL A 111 0.07 6.01 27.38
N VAL A 112 0.24 7.29 27.11
CA VAL A 112 0.72 8.27 28.10
C VAL A 112 -0.28 8.34 29.26
N VAL A 113 -1.57 8.46 28.98
CA VAL A 113 -2.62 8.52 30.01
C VAL A 113 -2.69 7.21 30.80
N ALA A 114 -2.60 6.04 30.17
CA ALA A 114 -2.57 4.75 30.85
C ALA A 114 -1.33 4.61 31.74
N THR A 115 -0.16 5.01 31.23
CA THR A 115 1.10 4.96 31.99
C THR A 115 1.02 5.82 33.25
N ILE A 116 0.54 7.06 33.11
CA ILE A 116 0.35 7.98 34.23
C ILE A 116 -0.70 7.46 35.20
N THR A 117 -1.87 7.03 34.70
CA THR A 117 -2.99 6.57 35.55
C THR A 117 -2.60 5.33 36.35
N VAL A 118 -1.99 4.33 35.71
CA VAL A 118 -1.51 3.11 36.38
C VAL A 118 -0.38 3.43 37.35
N GLY A 119 0.57 4.28 36.96
CA GLY A 119 1.69 4.68 37.80
C GLY A 119 1.26 5.41 39.06
N TYR A 120 0.36 6.40 38.96
CA TYR A 120 -0.16 7.10 40.14
C TYR A 120 -1.03 6.20 41.02
N ALA A 121 -1.91 5.37 40.43
CA ALA A 121 -2.72 4.41 41.18
C ALA A 121 -1.85 3.43 41.98
N LEU A 122 -0.77 2.92 41.38
CA LEU A 122 0.20 2.07 42.07
C LEU A 122 1.01 2.83 43.12
N SER A 123 1.40 4.08 42.88
CA SER A 123 2.16 4.88 43.86
C SER A 123 1.36 5.15 45.15
N TRP A 124 0.03 5.21 45.05
CA TRP A 124 -0.84 5.33 46.23
C TRP A 124 -1.09 4.00 46.91
N ALA A 125 -1.15 2.90 46.15
CA ALA A 125 -1.43 1.57 46.68
C ALA A 125 -0.18 0.81 47.17
N SER A 126 1.03 1.25 46.79
CA SER A 126 2.29 0.57 47.09
C SER A 126 3.36 1.54 47.59
N THR A 127 4.40 1.01 48.24
CA THR A 127 5.55 1.79 48.74
C THR A 127 6.65 1.97 47.68
N LEU A 128 6.35 1.71 46.41
CA LEU A 128 7.33 1.79 45.33
C LEU A 128 7.62 3.24 44.93
N PRO A 129 8.85 3.55 44.49
CA PRO A 129 9.16 4.84 43.88
C PRO A 129 8.27 5.11 42.67
N LEU A 130 7.89 6.37 42.46
CA LEU A 130 7.00 6.77 41.35
C LEU A 130 7.57 6.33 39.99
N ALA A 131 8.89 6.41 39.79
CA ALA A 131 9.54 5.93 38.57
C ALA A 131 9.31 4.43 38.30
N ALA A 132 9.30 3.59 39.35
CA ALA A 132 9.01 2.16 39.21
C ALA A 132 7.52 1.91 38.89
N CYS A 133 6.62 2.69 39.48
CA CYS A 133 5.19 2.62 39.18
C CYS A 133 4.88 3.07 37.74
N LEU A 134 5.50 4.16 37.27
CA LEU A 134 5.40 4.62 35.89
C LEU A 134 6.03 3.63 34.90
N LEU A 135 7.13 2.96 35.28
CA LEU A 135 7.70 1.87 34.50
C LEU A 135 6.69 0.72 34.32
N ILE A 136 6.00 0.31 35.40
CA ILE A 136 4.94 -0.71 35.32
C ILE A 136 3.80 -0.24 34.42
N GLY A 137 3.37 1.03 34.56
CA GLY A 137 2.37 1.64 33.69
C GLY A 137 2.75 1.59 32.21
N ALA A 138 4.02 1.89 31.87
CA ALA A 138 4.52 1.81 30.51
C ALA A 138 4.51 0.37 29.98
N ILE A 139 4.96 -0.60 30.77
CA ILE A 139 4.94 -2.04 30.38
C ILE A 139 3.51 -2.49 30.09
N VAL A 140 2.58 -2.20 31.00
CA VAL A 140 1.16 -2.59 30.95
C VAL A 140 0.36 -1.90 29.84
N SER A 141 0.86 -0.76 29.34
CA SER A 141 0.21 0.00 28.27
C SER A 141 0.31 -0.66 26.89
N THR A 142 1.29 -1.56 26.68
CA THR A 142 1.45 -2.34 25.44
C THR A 142 0.22 -3.20 25.11
N THR A 143 0.04 -3.51 23.83
CA THR A 143 -1.12 -4.30 23.36
C THR A 143 -0.73 -5.21 22.21
N ASP A 144 -1.27 -6.42 22.17
CA ASP A 144 -1.02 -7.41 21.14
C ASP A 144 -2.22 -7.52 20.18
N PRO A 145 -2.09 -7.07 18.92
CA PRO A 145 -3.17 -7.14 17.96
C PRO A 145 -3.35 -8.56 17.42
N SER A 146 -2.36 -9.45 17.52
CA SER A 146 -2.38 -10.75 16.85
C SER A 146 -3.50 -11.67 17.36
N ALA A 147 -3.67 -11.74 18.67
CA ALA A 147 -4.72 -12.52 19.32
C ALA A 147 -6.13 -11.98 18.97
N VAL A 148 -6.27 -10.66 18.88
CA VAL A 148 -7.54 -9.98 18.61
C VAL A 148 -7.92 -10.10 17.15
N VAL A 149 -6.97 -9.83 16.25
CA VAL A 149 -7.15 -9.87 14.80
C VAL A 149 -7.40 -11.29 14.32
N SER A 150 -6.75 -12.30 14.90
CA SER A 150 -7.06 -13.70 14.57
C SER A 150 -8.51 -14.06 14.95
N ILE A 151 -8.99 -13.61 16.12
CA ILE A 151 -10.40 -13.76 16.51
C ILE A 151 -11.31 -13.02 15.52
N PHE A 152 -11.00 -11.77 15.16
CA PHE A 152 -11.75 -10.98 14.18
C PHE A 152 -11.72 -11.53 12.76
N ARG A 153 -10.65 -12.21 12.34
CA ARG A 153 -10.58 -12.89 11.03
C ARG A 153 -11.38 -14.20 11.04
N SER A 154 -11.50 -14.85 12.21
CA SER A 154 -12.31 -16.07 12.39
C SER A 154 -13.82 -15.83 12.47
N ILE A 155 -14.24 -14.57 12.59
CA ILE A 155 -15.63 -14.12 12.60
C ILE A 155 -15.82 -13.06 11.53
N SER A 156 -17.04 -12.75 11.10
CA SER A 156 -17.27 -11.75 10.05
C SER A 156 -17.17 -10.30 10.55
N ALA A 157 -16.13 -9.97 11.34
CA ALA A 157 -15.98 -8.66 11.95
C ALA A 157 -15.67 -7.55 10.93
N PRO A 158 -16.13 -6.30 11.17
CA PRO A 158 -15.87 -5.19 10.27
C PRO A 158 -14.38 -4.90 10.07
N ARG A 159 -13.92 -4.81 8.81
CA ARG A 159 -12.52 -4.53 8.45
C ARG A 159 -11.97 -3.22 9.03
N ARG A 160 -12.84 -2.22 9.26
CA ARG A 160 -12.46 -0.94 9.89
C ARG A 160 -12.03 -1.13 11.34
N LEU A 161 -12.73 -1.97 12.11
CA LEU A 161 -12.39 -2.26 13.50
C LEU A 161 -11.02 -2.95 13.60
N ALA A 162 -10.78 -3.97 12.77
CA ALA A 162 -9.48 -4.64 12.69
C ALA A 162 -8.35 -3.65 12.34
N ARG A 163 -8.58 -2.75 11.37
CA ARG A 163 -7.61 -1.72 10.97
C ARG A 163 -7.26 -0.75 12.11
N ILE A 164 -8.25 -0.30 12.88
CA ILE A 164 -8.03 0.61 14.01
C ILE A 164 -7.19 -0.09 15.09
N ILE A 165 -7.50 -1.35 15.40
CA ILE A 165 -6.77 -2.13 16.42
C ILE A 165 -5.35 -2.49 15.97
N GLU A 166 -5.17 -2.94 14.73
CA GLU A 166 -3.83 -3.19 14.15
C GLU A 166 -2.97 -1.90 14.20
N GLY A 167 -3.57 -0.75 13.89
CA GLY A 167 -2.89 0.54 13.90
C GLY A 167 -2.56 1.07 15.29
N GLU A 168 -3.49 0.96 16.23
CA GLU A 168 -3.29 1.31 17.64
C GLU A 168 -2.12 0.50 18.20
N SER A 169 -2.17 -0.83 18.10
CA SER A 169 -1.24 -1.68 18.82
C SER A 169 0.22 -1.52 18.40
N LEU A 170 0.50 -1.35 17.11
CA LEU A 170 1.88 -1.15 16.63
C LEU A 170 2.49 0.14 17.16
N LEU A 171 1.76 1.25 17.01
CA LEU A 171 2.24 2.57 17.41
C LEU A 171 2.25 2.71 18.94
N ASN A 172 1.30 2.07 19.62
CA ASN A 172 1.27 1.93 21.07
C ASN A 172 2.52 1.21 21.59
N ASP A 173 2.86 0.03 21.04
CA ASP A 173 4.06 -0.69 21.44
C ASP A 173 5.31 0.18 21.30
N ALA A 174 5.43 0.92 20.20
CA ALA A 174 6.55 1.84 20.01
C ALA A 174 6.59 2.96 21.07
N ALA A 175 5.45 3.57 21.38
CA ALA A 175 5.34 4.61 22.41
C ALA A 175 5.61 4.05 23.82
N ALA A 176 5.06 2.88 24.14
CA ALA A 176 5.22 2.19 25.41
C ALA A 176 6.68 1.78 25.65
N ILE A 177 7.38 1.28 24.62
CA ILE A 177 8.81 0.93 24.74
C ILE A 177 9.68 2.18 24.90
N ALA A 178 9.34 3.29 24.23
CA ALA A 178 10.04 4.56 24.42
C ALA A 178 9.88 5.08 25.86
N LEU A 179 8.66 5.02 26.41
CA LEU A 179 8.40 5.36 27.82
C LEU A 179 9.08 4.37 28.78
N PHE A 180 9.09 3.08 28.46
CA PHE A 180 9.81 2.06 29.20
C PHE A 180 11.30 2.39 29.29
N GLY A 181 11.97 2.66 28.16
CA GLY A 181 13.40 2.99 28.13
C GLY A 181 13.72 4.24 28.96
N LEU A 182 12.85 5.24 28.89
CA LEU A 182 12.94 6.47 29.70
C LEU A 182 12.86 6.16 31.21
N PHE A 183 11.80 5.48 31.67
CA PHE A 183 11.61 5.17 33.09
C PHE A 183 12.61 4.14 33.61
N MET A 184 13.01 3.20 32.78
CA MET A 184 14.04 2.21 33.08
C MET A 184 15.38 2.88 33.34
N GLY A 185 15.74 3.90 32.55
CA GLY A 185 16.94 4.72 32.79
C GLY A 185 16.94 5.34 34.19
N PHE A 186 15.82 5.90 34.64
CA PHE A 186 15.69 6.48 35.98
C PHE A 186 15.79 5.41 37.08
N VAL A 187 15.12 4.26 36.91
CA VAL A 187 15.17 3.15 37.86
C VAL A 187 16.59 2.56 37.98
N MET A 188 17.37 2.52 36.90
CA MET A 188 18.75 2.00 36.89
C MET A 188 19.78 2.97 37.45
N LEU A 189 19.52 4.28 37.38
CA LEU A 189 20.48 5.32 37.78
C LEU A 189 20.39 5.69 39.26
N GLY A 190 19.32 5.31 39.99
CA GLY A 190 19.12 5.72 41.38
C GLY A 190 19.06 7.24 41.58
N VAL A 191 18.84 7.98 40.48
CA VAL A 191 18.79 9.44 40.41
C VAL A 191 17.42 9.90 40.93
N PRO A 192 17.33 11.07 41.61
CA PRO A 192 16.07 11.64 42.09
C PRO A 192 14.99 11.73 41.01
N ASP A 193 13.74 11.73 41.45
CA ASP A 193 12.52 11.68 40.63
C ASP A 193 12.56 12.63 39.42
N PRO A 194 11.99 12.23 38.27
CA PRO A 194 12.06 13.02 37.06
C PRO A 194 11.41 14.41 37.24
N THR A 195 12.16 15.47 36.94
CA THR A 195 11.55 16.75 36.56
C THR A 195 10.79 16.54 35.25
N PHE A 196 9.46 16.71 35.30
CA PHE A 196 8.55 16.53 34.16
C PHE A 196 9.00 17.30 32.90
N SER A 197 9.76 18.40 33.07
CA SER A 197 10.33 19.22 32.01
C SER A 197 11.40 18.51 31.17
N ASP A 198 12.26 17.69 31.78
CA ASP A 198 13.42 17.10 31.08
C ASP A 198 13.00 15.92 30.19
N ALA A 199 12.02 15.15 30.65
CA ALA A 199 11.39 14.09 29.88
C ALA A 199 10.66 14.65 28.64
N ILE A 200 9.87 15.71 28.81
CA ILE A 200 9.15 16.37 27.71
C ILE A 200 10.12 17.03 26.72
N GLY A 201 11.23 17.60 27.19
CA GLY A 201 12.23 18.24 26.34
C GLY A 201 13.02 17.26 25.44
N ARG A 202 13.39 16.08 25.96
CA ARG A 202 14.17 15.08 25.20
C ARG A 202 13.33 14.23 24.24
N PHE A 203 12.05 14.03 24.56
CA PHE A 203 11.19 13.11 23.81
C PHE A 203 11.03 13.46 22.31
N PRO A 204 10.80 14.73 21.89
CA PRO A 204 10.71 15.07 20.47
C PRO A 204 11.99 14.79 19.68
N MET A 205 13.16 15.01 20.28
CA MET A 205 14.46 14.76 19.64
C MET A 205 14.70 13.26 19.43
N LEU A 206 14.33 12.42 20.41
CA LEU A 206 14.39 10.96 20.29
C LEU A 206 13.50 10.43 19.16
N ILE A 207 12.29 10.99 19.01
CA ILE A 207 11.35 10.64 17.94
C ILE A 207 11.89 11.10 16.58
N ALA A 208 12.23 12.38 16.43
CA ALA A 208 12.66 12.95 15.16
C ALA A 208 13.97 12.32 14.68
N GLY A 209 14.93 12.11 15.58
CA GLY A 209 16.20 11.44 15.27
C GLY A 209 16.00 9.98 14.85
N GLY A 210 15.12 9.25 15.55
CA GLY A 210 14.81 7.86 15.20
C GLY A 210 14.12 7.77 13.84
N ALA A 211 13.13 8.63 13.61
CA ALA A 211 12.41 8.69 12.34
C ALA A 211 13.34 9.01 11.16
N LEU A 212 14.22 10.00 11.32
CA LEU A 212 15.19 10.36 10.28
C LEU A 212 16.17 9.21 10.00
N ALA A 213 16.75 8.61 11.05
CA ALA A 213 17.68 7.49 10.91
C ALA A 213 17.04 6.29 10.21
N GLY A 214 15.83 5.92 10.62
CA GLY A 214 15.05 4.84 10.00
C GLY A 214 14.71 5.11 8.54
N TRP A 215 14.29 6.34 8.21
CA TRP A 215 14.00 6.75 6.84
C TRP A 215 15.24 6.67 5.94
N VAL A 216 16.39 7.17 6.40
CA VAL A 216 17.65 7.10 5.66
C VAL A 216 18.09 5.65 5.45
N ALA A 217 18.08 4.84 6.50
CA ALA A 217 18.46 3.42 6.44
C ALA A 217 17.60 2.64 5.44
N ALA A 218 16.28 2.82 5.48
CA ALA A 218 15.38 2.18 4.52
C ALA A 218 15.59 2.67 3.10
N ARG A 219 15.86 3.97 2.90
CA ARG A 219 16.12 4.51 1.56
C ARG A 219 17.38 3.93 0.94
N LEU A 220 18.42 3.75 1.75
CA LEU A 220 19.66 3.08 1.37
C LEU A 220 19.41 1.61 1.06
N ALA A 221 18.68 0.89 1.91
CA ALA A 221 18.35 -0.52 1.68
C ALA A 221 17.54 -0.72 0.39
N VAL A 222 16.52 0.10 0.13
CA VAL A 222 15.73 0.05 -1.12
C VAL A 222 16.58 0.37 -2.35
N TRP A 223 17.57 1.27 -2.20
CA TRP A 223 18.53 1.52 -3.28
C TRP A 223 19.40 0.29 -3.55
N ILE A 224 19.94 -0.35 -2.51
CA ILE A 224 20.74 -1.59 -2.62
C ILE A 224 19.92 -2.73 -3.22
N MET A 225 18.70 -2.97 -2.71
CA MET A 225 17.81 -4.02 -3.25
C MET A 225 17.45 -3.77 -4.72
N GLY A 226 17.34 -2.50 -5.13
CA GLY A 226 17.14 -2.12 -6.52
C GLY A 226 18.32 -2.50 -7.43
N MET A 227 19.56 -2.49 -6.91
CA MET A 227 20.72 -3.00 -7.64
C MET A 227 20.67 -4.53 -7.81
N PHE A 228 20.06 -5.24 -6.86
CA PHE A 228 19.90 -6.70 -6.88
C PHE A 228 18.56 -7.17 -7.46
N ALA A 229 17.95 -6.41 -8.38
CA ALA A 229 16.62 -6.71 -8.94
C ALA A 229 16.44 -8.14 -9.50
N ARG A 230 17.54 -8.79 -9.92
CA ARG A 230 17.53 -10.16 -10.47
C ARG A 230 17.79 -11.26 -9.43
N HIS A 231 18.14 -10.91 -8.20
CA HIS A 231 18.55 -11.84 -7.15
C HIS A 231 17.64 -11.71 -5.92
N GLU A 232 16.51 -12.42 -5.96
CA GLU A 232 15.50 -12.40 -4.90
C GLU A 232 16.07 -12.67 -3.50
N ARG A 233 16.91 -13.71 -3.36
CA ARG A 233 17.54 -14.06 -2.08
C ARG A 233 18.39 -12.92 -1.51
N ALA A 234 19.09 -12.17 -2.36
CA ALA A 234 19.89 -11.03 -1.93
C ALA A 234 19.01 -9.89 -1.40
N GLN A 235 17.86 -9.65 -2.03
CA GLN A 235 16.91 -8.63 -1.55
C GLN A 235 16.33 -9.00 -0.18
N ILE A 236 15.98 -10.28 0.02
CA ILE A 236 15.50 -10.78 1.31
C ILE A 236 16.59 -10.60 2.38
N THR A 237 17.85 -10.96 2.08
CA THR A 237 18.97 -10.76 3.02
C THR A 237 19.17 -9.30 3.42
N VAL A 238 19.10 -8.36 2.47
CA VAL A 238 19.17 -6.92 2.78
C VAL A 238 17.98 -6.49 3.64
N SER A 239 16.81 -7.07 3.41
CA SER A 239 15.62 -6.77 4.21
C SER A 239 15.80 -7.21 5.66
N ILE A 240 16.36 -8.41 5.88
CA ILE A 240 16.65 -8.96 7.21
C ILE A 240 17.65 -8.09 7.95
N ALA A 241 18.69 -7.59 7.28
CA ALA A 241 19.69 -6.72 7.91
C ALA A 241 19.15 -5.34 8.31
N LEU A 242 18.19 -4.79 7.56
CA LEU A 242 17.70 -3.42 7.70
C LEU A 242 17.21 -3.06 9.13
N PRO A 243 16.27 -3.79 9.77
CA PRO A 243 15.77 -3.40 11.08
C PRO A 243 16.85 -3.46 12.17
N TYR A 244 17.74 -4.45 12.14
CA TYR A 244 18.82 -4.54 13.13
C TYR A 244 19.82 -3.39 12.99
N LEU A 245 20.22 -3.07 11.76
CA LEU A 245 21.12 -1.93 11.51
C LEU A 245 20.44 -0.60 11.85
N ALA A 246 19.18 -0.41 11.49
CA ALA A 246 18.43 0.79 11.82
C ALA A 246 18.30 0.98 13.34
N TYR A 247 18.03 -0.11 14.08
CA TYR A 247 17.94 -0.09 15.54
C TYR A 247 19.28 0.29 16.19
N ILE A 248 20.35 -0.43 15.85
CA ILE A 248 21.67 -0.27 16.47
C ILE A 248 22.27 1.11 16.15
N ILE A 249 22.19 1.56 14.89
CA ILE A 249 22.75 2.86 14.48
C ILE A 249 22.01 4.01 15.17
N ALA A 250 20.67 3.94 15.22
CA ALA A 250 19.89 4.98 15.87
C ALA A 250 20.17 5.07 17.38
N GLU A 251 20.23 3.93 18.07
CA GLU A 251 20.44 3.89 19.52
C GLU A 251 21.88 4.22 19.92
N GLN A 252 22.89 3.61 19.26
CA GLN A 252 24.29 3.74 19.68
C GLN A 252 25.02 4.95 19.08
N SER A 253 24.72 5.32 17.83
CA SER A 253 25.46 6.39 17.14
C SER A 253 24.76 7.74 17.21
N VAL A 254 23.43 7.75 17.09
CA VAL A 254 22.64 9.00 17.05
C VAL A 254 22.09 9.37 18.43
N GLY A 255 22.02 8.41 19.36
CA GLY A 255 21.36 8.60 20.66
C GLY A 255 19.85 8.82 20.53
N ALA A 256 19.26 8.29 19.45
CA ALA A 256 17.83 8.40 19.15
C ALA A 256 17.10 7.07 19.41
N SER A 257 15.77 7.05 19.29
CA SER A 257 15.00 5.82 19.55
C SER A 257 15.18 4.79 18.44
N GLY A 258 15.85 3.67 18.75
CA GLY A 258 16.00 2.52 17.83
C GLY A 258 14.67 1.92 17.40
N VAL A 259 13.70 1.86 18.30
CA VAL A 259 12.32 1.41 18.04
C VAL A 259 11.66 2.24 16.93
N ILE A 260 11.73 3.57 17.04
CA ILE A 260 11.15 4.48 16.04
C ILE A 260 11.90 4.39 14.71
N ALA A 261 13.21 4.17 14.75
CA ALA A 261 14.01 3.92 13.55
C ALA A 261 13.56 2.65 12.81
N VAL A 262 13.33 1.55 13.53
CA VAL A 262 12.82 0.31 12.92
C VAL A 262 11.43 0.51 12.33
N VAL A 263 10.51 1.12 13.07
CA VAL A 263 9.14 1.38 12.60
C VAL A 263 9.18 2.26 11.35
N THR A 264 9.96 3.34 11.37
CA THR A 264 10.06 4.24 10.22
C THR A 264 10.75 3.57 9.02
N ALA A 265 11.74 2.71 9.27
CA ALA A 265 12.40 1.94 8.23
C ALA A 265 11.43 0.96 7.55
N GLY A 266 10.66 0.21 8.34
CA GLY A 266 9.68 -0.74 7.82
C GLY A 266 8.49 -0.07 7.13
N LEU A 267 7.99 1.04 7.65
CA LEU A 267 6.99 1.89 6.96
C LEU A 267 7.52 2.42 5.62
N THR A 268 8.77 2.88 5.59
CA THR A 268 9.40 3.37 4.35
C THR A 268 9.58 2.24 3.33
N LEU A 269 9.97 1.04 3.78
CA LEU A 269 10.07 -0.14 2.91
C LEU A 269 8.69 -0.58 2.40
N ASN A 270 7.65 -0.60 3.25
CA ASN A 270 6.28 -0.90 2.85
C ASN A 270 5.77 0.08 1.78
N LEU A 271 6.02 1.38 1.96
CA LEU A 271 5.57 2.39 1.00
C LEU A 271 6.34 2.39 -0.32
N THR A 272 7.65 2.08 -0.31
CA THR A 272 8.51 2.23 -1.50
C THR A 272 8.92 0.92 -2.15
N GLY A 273 8.79 -0.20 -1.44
CA GLY A 273 9.14 -1.55 -1.87
C GLY A 273 8.33 -2.05 -3.07
N PRO A 274 6.98 -2.04 -3.02
CA PRO A 274 6.14 -2.53 -4.12
C PRO A 274 6.42 -1.87 -5.48
N GLY A 275 6.79 -0.59 -5.50
CA GLY A 275 7.13 0.15 -6.73
C GLY A 275 8.57 -0.02 -7.23
N ARG A 276 9.44 -0.69 -6.45
CA ARG A 276 10.89 -0.86 -6.71
C ARG A 276 11.32 -2.32 -6.84
N LEU A 277 10.62 -3.25 -6.19
CA LEU A 277 10.93 -4.67 -6.14
C LEU A 277 10.02 -5.47 -7.11
N PRO A 278 10.50 -6.59 -7.67
CA PRO A 278 9.64 -7.51 -8.41
C PRO A 278 8.49 -8.05 -7.52
N PRO A 279 7.28 -8.30 -8.06
CA PRO A 279 6.14 -8.76 -7.26
C PRO A 279 6.38 -10.07 -6.50
N GLN A 280 7.12 -11.00 -7.11
CA GLN A 280 7.44 -12.29 -6.51
C GLN A 280 8.39 -12.11 -5.31
N ALA A 281 9.48 -11.34 -5.49
CA ALA A 281 10.41 -11.04 -4.41
C ALA A 281 9.75 -10.28 -3.25
N TRP A 282 8.78 -9.39 -3.55
CA TRP A 282 7.98 -8.72 -2.52
C TRP A 282 7.14 -9.71 -1.70
N THR A 283 6.47 -10.64 -2.38
CA THR A 283 5.63 -11.66 -1.73
C THR A 283 6.49 -12.58 -0.85
N SER A 284 7.59 -13.11 -1.39
CA SER A 284 8.52 -13.96 -0.62
C SER A 284 9.14 -13.22 0.57
N LEU A 285 9.46 -11.93 0.42
CA LEU A 285 9.93 -11.11 1.53
C LEU A 285 8.88 -11.03 2.64
N GLN A 286 7.61 -10.77 2.30
CA GLN A 286 6.52 -10.72 3.29
C GLN A 286 6.34 -12.08 3.98
N GLU A 287 6.34 -13.18 3.24
CA GLU A 287 6.21 -14.53 3.80
C GLU A 287 7.35 -14.88 4.78
N VAL A 288 8.60 -14.55 4.43
CA VAL A 288 9.75 -14.76 5.31
C VAL A 288 9.62 -13.94 6.60
N TRP A 289 9.19 -12.67 6.49
CA TRP A 289 8.99 -11.82 7.66
C TRP A 289 7.86 -12.30 8.56
N ASP A 290 6.75 -12.75 7.98
CA ASP A 290 5.63 -13.34 8.72
C ASP A 290 6.08 -14.58 9.51
N LEU A 291 6.91 -15.44 8.90
CA LEU A 291 7.48 -16.60 9.58
C LEU A 291 8.45 -16.21 10.71
N LEU A 292 9.34 -15.25 10.47
CA LEU A 292 10.29 -14.77 11.48
C LEU A 292 9.57 -14.14 12.68
N ALA A 293 8.53 -13.33 12.43
CA ALA A 293 7.73 -12.72 13.49
C ALA A 293 6.91 -13.76 14.24
N HIS A 294 6.36 -14.76 13.55
CA HIS A 294 5.67 -15.88 14.19
C HIS A 294 6.61 -16.63 15.15
N TRP A 295 7.82 -16.98 14.73
CA TRP A 295 8.82 -17.62 15.59
C TRP A 295 9.24 -16.74 16.75
N ALA A 296 9.54 -15.46 16.50
CA ALA A 296 9.93 -14.50 17.54
C ALA A 296 8.82 -14.35 18.60
N GLY A 297 7.58 -14.14 18.16
CA GLY A 297 6.43 -13.97 19.04
C GLY A 297 6.14 -15.22 19.87
N ALA A 298 6.13 -16.39 19.23
CA ALA A 298 5.87 -17.65 19.92
C ALA A 298 6.97 -17.98 20.94
N LEU A 299 8.23 -17.73 20.58
CA LEU A 299 9.36 -17.94 21.49
C LEU A 299 9.29 -16.98 22.68
N ILE A 300 9.02 -15.68 22.47
CA ILE A 300 8.83 -14.73 23.59
C ILE A 300 7.71 -15.20 24.52
N PHE A 301 6.58 -15.64 23.97
CA PHE A 301 5.46 -16.14 24.76
C PHE A 301 5.82 -17.36 25.60
N ILE A 302 6.45 -18.37 25.01
CA ILE A 302 6.86 -19.58 25.76
C ILE A 302 7.88 -19.20 26.82
N LEU A 303 8.90 -18.41 26.47
CA LEU A 303 9.96 -18.00 27.39
C LEU A 303 9.39 -17.23 28.58
N ALA A 304 8.48 -16.30 28.35
CA ALA A 304 7.80 -15.60 29.42
C ALA A 304 6.92 -16.53 30.27
N ALA A 305 6.23 -17.46 29.63
CA ALA A 305 5.37 -18.43 30.31
C ALA A 305 6.17 -19.39 31.21
N LEU A 306 7.42 -19.70 30.86
CA LEU A 306 8.32 -20.50 31.71
C LEU A 306 8.60 -19.84 33.07
N LEU A 307 8.55 -18.52 33.16
CA LEU A 307 8.78 -17.80 34.43
C LEU A 307 7.55 -17.76 35.34
N ILE A 308 6.35 -18.01 34.81
CA ILE A 308 5.08 -17.86 35.53
C ILE A 308 5.04 -18.71 36.81
N PRO A 309 5.38 -20.02 36.81
CA PRO A 309 5.30 -20.84 38.02
C PRO A 309 6.17 -20.31 39.16
N ARG A 310 7.40 -19.88 38.84
CA ARG A 310 8.34 -19.32 39.83
C ARG A 310 7.83 -18.01 40.41
N LEU A 311 7.21 -17.16 39.58
CA LEU A 311 6.61 -15.91 40.05
C LEU A 311 5.39 -16.18 40.94
N LEU A 312 4.55 -17.17 40.59
CA LEU A 312 3.38 -17.57 41.37
C LEU A 312 3.74 -18.10 42.77
N GLU A 313 4.85 -18.84 42.92
CA GLU A 313 5.34 -19.26 44.25
C GLU A 313 5.70 -18.07 45.16
N ALA A 314 6.04 -16.92 44.57
CA ALA A 314 6.44 -15.71 45.30
C ALA A 314 5.28 -14.71 45.54
N VAL A 315 4.06 -15.01 45.07
CA VAL A 315 2.90 -14.09 45.15
C VAL A 315 2.35 -14.04 46.57
N ARG A 316 2.18 -12.82 47.09
CA ARG A 316 1.45 -12.54 48.33
C ARG A 316 0.01 -12.08 48.01
N LEU A 317 -0.88 -12.20 48.99
CA LEU A 317 -2.25 -11.65 48.88
C LEU A 317 -2.27 -10.14 48.55
N SER A 318 -1.30 -9.39 49.08
CA SER A 318 -1.11 -7.97 48.74
C SER A 318 -0.81 -7.75 47.25
N ASP A 319 -0.06 -8.66 46.62
CA ASP A 319 0.30 -8.53 45.21
C ASP A 319 -0.92 -8.79 44.32
N ILE A 320 -1.82 -9.69 44.72
CA ILE A 320 -3.10 -9.92 44.03
C ILE A 320 -3.97 -8.65 44.07
N ALA A 321 -4.02 -7.96 45.20
CA ALA A 321 -4.73 -6.68 45.31
C ALA A 321 -4.12 -5.62 44.38
N LEU A 322 -2.78 -5.54 44.29
CA LEU A 322 -2.08 -4.64 43.36
C LEU A 322 -2.35 -4.99 41.90
N ILE A 323 -2.45 -6.28 41.53
CA ILE A 323 -2.89 -6.69 40.19
C ILE A 323 -4.30 -6.15 39.91
N GLY A 324 -5.22 -6.25 40.88
CA GLY A 324 -6.56 -5.66 40.79
C GLY A 324 -6.54 -4.15 40.56
N VAL A 325 -5.67 -3.42 41.26
CA VAL A 325 -5.45 -1.97 41.06
C VAL A 325 -4.97 -1.69 39.64
N VAL A 326 -3.98 -2.44 39.14
CA VAL A 326 -3.48 -2.28 37.76
C VAL A 326 -4.57 -2.55 36.73
N ILE A 327 -5.37 -3.61 36.92
CA ILE A 327 -6.49 -3.94 36.03
C ILE A 327 -7.50 -2.80 35.99
N LEU A 328 -7.95 -2.35 37.17
CA LEU A 328 -8.96 -1.29 37.26
C LEU A 328 -8.45 0.03 36.68
N ALA A 329 -7.22 0.43 37.02
CA ALA A 329 -6.60 1.66 36.53
C ALA A 329 -6.40 1.62 35.00
N ALA A 330 -5.92 0.50 34.45
CA ALA A 330 -5.71 0.35 33.01
C ALA A 330 -7.03 0.36 32.23
N VAL A 331 -8.06 -0.34 32.73
CA VAL A 331 -9.40 -0.34 32.12
C VAL A 331 -10.04 1.04 32.22
N ALA A 332 -9.93 1.73 33.37
CA ALA A 332 -10.44 3.08 33.56
C ALA A 332 -9.76 4.08 32.62
N ALA A 333 -8.42 4.06 32.52
CA ALA A 333 -7.67 4.92 31.62
C ALA A 333 -8.13 4.74 30.16
N ARG A 334 -8.28 3.50 29.72
CA ARG A 334 -8.74 3.17 28.36
C ARG A 334 -10.20 3.61 28.15
N ALA A 335 -11.07 3.45 29.15
CA ALA A 335 -12.46 3.88 29.09
C ALA A 335 -12.60 5.41 28.99
N VAL A 336 -11.80 6.17 29.74
CA VAL A 336 -11.78 7.65 29.69
C VAL A 336 -11.43 8.14 28.29
N ILE A 337 -10.45 7.53 27.62
CA ILE A 337 -10.08 7.92 26.26
C ILE A 337 -11.16 7.53 25.25
N LEU A 338 -11.68 6.31 25.32
CA LEU A 338 -12.66 5.80 24.36
C LEU A 338 -14.04 6.45 24.49
N PHE A 339 -14.51 6.71 25.71
CA PHE A 339 -15.86 7.23 25.96
C PHE A 339 -15.89 8.72 26.34
N GLY A 340 -14.76 9.32 26.69
CA GLY A 340 -14.63 10.76 26.93
C GLY A 340 -13.96 11.48 25.76
N LEU A 341 -12.67 11.22 25.52
CA LEU A 341 -11.85 11.99 24.58
C LEU A 341 -12.26 11.78 23.11
N LEU A 342 -12.46 10.53 22.65
CA LEU A 342 -12.82 10.28 21.25
C LEU A 342 -14.17 10.90 20.84
N PRO A 343 -15.25 10.79 21.64
CA PRO A 343 -16.50 11.50 21.36
C PRO A 343 -16.32 13.01 21.30
N LEU A 344 -15.53 13.59 22.21
CA LEU A 344 -15.21 15.02 22.21
C LEU A 344 -14.49 15.44 20.92
N LEU A 345 -13.49 14.69 20.48
CA LEU A 345 -12.78 14.95 19.22
C LEU A 345 -13.69 14.79 18.00
N SER A 346 -14.63 13.85 18.04
CA SER A 346 -15.63 13.68 16.97
C SER A 346 -16.64 14.84 16.94
N LEU A 347 -17.04 15.36 18.10
CA LEU A 347 -17.92 16.52 18.22
C LEU A 347 -17.24 17.78 17.67
N LEU A 348 -15.95 17.93 17.93
CA LEU A 348 -15.10 19.01 17.40
C LEU A 348 -14.75 18.84 15.91
N ARG A 349 -15.27 17.80 15.23
CA ARG A 349 -14.97 17.44 13.82
C ARG A 349 -13.48 17.23 13.53
N LEU A 350 -12.68 16.95 14.56
CA LEU A 350 -11.26 16.62 14.43
C LEU A 350 -11.04 15.15 14.10
N SER A 351 -12.02 14.28 14.39
CA SER A 351 -11.92 12.83 14.23
C SER A 351 -13.18 12.23 13.57
N PRO A 352 -13.05 11.22 12.68
CA PRO A 352 -14.19 10.46 12.18
C PRO A 352 -14.91 9.74 13.34
N VAL A 353 -16.24 9.60 13.21
CA VAL A 353 -17.06 8.99 14.27
C VAL A 353 -16.70 7.51 14.43
N VAL A 354 -16.41 7.12 15.67
CA VAL A 354 -16.23 5.72 16.08
C VAL A 354 -17.49 5.28 16.84
N GLU A 355 -18.20 4.31 16.27
CA GLU A 355 -19.46 3.82 16.81
C GLU A 355 -19.29 3.24 18.22
N ARG A 356 -20.36 3.25 19.02
CA ARG A 356 -20.32 2.72 20.41
C ARG A 356 -19.90 1.24 20.47
N PRO A 357 -20.39 0.34 19.58
CA PRO A 357 -19.95 -1.04 19.56
C PRO A 357 -18.45 -1.19 19.28
N TYR A 358 -17.90 -0.36 18.40
CA TYR A 358 -16.46 -0.40 18.09
C TYR A 358 -15.64 0.03 19.30
N ARG A 359 -16.06 1.08 20.00
CA ARG A 359 -15.39 1.52 21.25
C ARG A 359 -15.42 0.45 22.34
N ALA A 360 -16.56 -0.23 22.52
CA ALA A 360 -16.66 -1.32 23.48
C ALA A 360 -15.76 -2.51 23.07
N ALA A 361 -15.72 -2.86 21.79
CA ALA A 361 -14.85 -3.90 21.27
C ALA A 361 -13.35 -3.54 21.40
N ILE A 362 -12.97 -2.27 21.20
CA ILE A 362 -11.59 -1.79 21.40
C ILE A 362 -11.23 -1.76 22.89
N LEU A 363 -12.17 -1.44 23.79
CA LEU A 363 -11.94 -1.48 25.24
C LEU A 363 -11.65 -2.91 25.71
N TRP A 364 -12.46 -3.87 25.27
CA TRP A 364 -12.34 -5.28 25.69
C TRP A 364 -11.27 -6.06 24.91
N GLY A 365 -11.03 -5.66 23.67
CA GLY A 365 -10.05 -6.26 22.77
C GLY A 365 -8.61 -5.77 22.98
N GLY A 366 -8.32 -4.99 24.02
CA GLY A 366 -6.94 -4.59 24.34
C GLY A 366 -6.13 -5.73 24.96
N LEU A 367 -5.93 -6.85 24.26
CA LEU A 367 -5.17 -7.98 24.81
C LEU A 367 -3.69 -7.61 24.96
N ARG A 368 -3.03 -8.09 26.01
CA ARG A 368 -1.59 -7.88 26.23
C ARG A 368 -0.87 -9.14 25.80
N GLY A 369 0.35 -9.01 25.30
CA GLY A 369 1.04 -10.15 24.71
C GLY A 369 2.53 -10.15 24.88
N ALA A 370 3.24 -10.64 23.85
CA ALA A 370 4.66 -10.93 23.88
C ALA A 370 5.49 -9.72 24.35
N VAL A 371 5.20 -8.51 23.86
CA VAL A 371 5.96 -7.30 24.18
C VAL A 371 5.87 -6.94 25.67
N THR A 372 4.67 -7.02 26.26
CA THR A 372 4.45 -6.75 27.71
C THR A 372 5.35 -7.64 28.56
N LEU A 373 5.38 -8.93 28.24
CA LEU A 373 6.15 -9.93 28.97
C LEU A 373 7.66 -9.78 28.72
N ALA A 374 8.07 -9.46 27.49
CA ALA A 374 9.46 -9.21 27.17
C ALA A 374 10.02 -7.99 27.92
N LEU A 375 9.25 -6.90 28.01
CA LEU A 375 9.64 -5.72 28.79
C LEU A 375 9.72 -6.03 30.29
N ALA A 376 8.76 -6.79 30.83
CA ALA A 376 8.81 -7.24 32.22
C ALA A 376 10.08 -8.07 32.49
N LEU A 377 10.38 -9.03 31.62
CA LEU A 377 11.57 -9.86 31.70
C LEU A 377 12.85 -9.01 31.66
N ALA A 378 12.89 -8.02 30.76
CA ALA A 378 14.01 -7.10 30.64
C ALA A 378 14.34 -6.37 31.95
N VAL A 379 13.32 -6.03 32.75
CA VAL A 379 13.50 -5.46 34.11
C VAL A 379 13.98 -6.53 35.10
N THR A 380 13.35 -7.69 35.13
CA THR A 380 13.65 -8.74 36.13
C THR A 380 15.09 -9.25 36.04
N GLU A 381 15.66 -9.29 34.83
CA GLU A 381 17.02 -9.76 34.63
C GLU A 381 18.09 -8.66 34.75
N SER A 382 17.70 -7.38 34.70
CA SER A 382 18.66 -6.27 34.73
C SER A 382 19.38 -6.21 36.08
N LEU A 383 20.69 -6.42 36.10
CA LEU A 383 21.49 -6.41 37.34
C LEU A 383 21.44 -5.09 38.12
N ARG A 384 21.08 -3.99 37.46
CA ARG A 384 21.06 -2.63 38.04
C ARG A 384 19.74 -2.24 38.70
N VAL A 385 18.71 -3.08 38.60
CA VAL A 385 17.39 -2.81 39.20
C VAL A 385 17.32 -3.41 40.61
N PRO A 386 16.77 -2.68 41.61
CA PRO A 386 16.53 -3.23 42.94
C PRO A 386 15.69 -4.51 42.91
N VAL A 387 16.03 -5.49 43.76
CA VAL A 387 15.38 -6.81 43.80
C VAL A 387 13.87 -6.73 44.06
N GLU A 388 13.45 -5.76 44.87
CA GLU A 388 12.03 -5.54 45.17
C GLU A 388 11.24 -5.06 43.94
N VAL A 389 11.80 -4.12 43.17
CA VAL A 389 11.20 -3.62 41.93
C VAL A 389 11.10 -4.75 40.92
N LYS A 390 12.15 -5.58 40.78
CA LYS A 390 12.12 -6.76 39.89
C LYS A 390 10.98 -7.71 40.23
N ARG A 391 10.83 -8.05 41.52
CA ARG A 391 9.78 -8.96 42.00
C ARG A 391 8.40 -8.41 41.64
N ILE A 392 8.14 -7.14 41.98
CA ILE A 392 6.82 -6.54 41.79
C ILE A 392 6.51 -6.33 40.30
N VAL A 393 7.48 -5.84 39.50
CA VAL A 393 7.30 -5.69 38.05
C VAL A 393 6.97 -7.03 37.39
N GLY A 394 7.72 -8.08 37.74
CA GLY A 394 7.47 -9.43 37.24
C GLY A 394 6.08 -9.93 37.59
N ILE A 395 5.67 -9.85 38.86
CA ILE A 395 4.35 -10.31 39.32
C ILE A 395 3.22 -9.51 38.66
N LEU A 396 3.30 -8.18 38.66
CA LEU A 396 2.22 -7.32 38.15
C LEU A 396 2.07 -7.41 36.64
N ALA A 397 3.17 -7.33 35.89
CA ALA A 397 3.10 -7.39 34.42
C ALA A 397 2.65 -8.78 33.95
N THR A 398 3.17 -9.86 34.56
CA THR A 398 2.76 -11.23 34.22
C THR A 398 1.33 -11.50 34.65
N GLY A 399 0.95 -11.16 35.89
CA GLY A 399 -0.42 -11.35 36.40
C GLY A 399 -1.45 -10.58 35.57
N PHE A 400 -1.13 -9.34 35.20
CA PHE A 400 -1.95 -8.55 34.30
C PHE A 400 -2.07 -9.17 32.90
N THR A 401 -0.95 -9.60 32.31
CA THR A 401 -0.96 -10.23 30.99
C THR A 401 -1.79 -11.52 30.99
N VAL A 402 -1.61 -12.39 31.99
CA VAL A 402 -2.40 -13.61 32.18
C VAL A 402 -3.89 -13.30 32.32
N PHE A 403 -4.26 -12.30 33.12
CA PHE A 403 -5.66 -11.86 33.22
C PHE A 403 -6.22 -11.46 31.86
N THR A 404 -5.50 -10.64 31.09
CA THR A 404 -6.00 -10.16 29.79
C THR A 404 -6.11 -11.30 28.77
N LEU A 405 -5.15 -12.23 28.73
CA LEU A 405 -5.19 -13.35 27.79
C LEU A 405 -6.27 -14.37 28.14
N ILE A 406 -6.37 -14.77 29.42
CA ILE A 406 -7.31 -15.81 29.84
C ILE A 406 -8.72 -15.23 29.94
N VAL A 407 -8.91 -14.11 30.63
CA VAL A 407 -10.24 -13.54 30.87
C VAL A 407 -10.71 -12.74 29.67
N GLN A 408 -9.97 -11.70 29.24
CA GLN A 408 -10.43 -10.88 28.12
C GLN A 408 -10.35 -11.64 26.79
N GLY A 409 -9.30 -12.42 26.55
CA GLY A 409 -9.11 -13.17 25.30
C GLY A 409 -10.19 -14.22 25.06
N SER A 410 -10.58 -14.99 26.09
CA SER A 410 -11.65 -16.00 25.96
C SER A 410 -13.05 -15.38 25.86
N THR A 411 -13.30 -14.27 26.59
CA THR A 411 -14.61 -13.59 26.60
C THR A 411 -14.82 -12.65 25.42
N LEU A 412 -13.75 -12.25 24.71
CA LEU A 412 -13.82 -11.32 23.58
C LEU A 412 -14.80 -11.78 22.50
N ARG A 413 -14.78 -13.06 22.12
CA ARG A 413 -15.72 -13.62 21.13
C ARG A 413 -17.18 -13.42 21.55
N MET A 414 -17.48 -13.66 22.83
CA MET A 414 -18.82 -13.48 23.40
C MET A 414 -19.23 -12.01 23.38
N VAL A 415 -18.33 -11.09 23.76
CA VAL A 415 -18.58 -9.65 23.73
C VAL A 415 -18.87 -9.16 22.31
N ILE A 416 -18.13 -9.64 21.31
CA ILE A 416 -18.33 -9.26 19.90
C ILE A 416 -19.72 -9.72 19.40
N GLY A 417 -20.13 -10.95 19.75
CA GLY A 417 -21.46 -11.45 19.42
C GLY A 417 -22.57 -10.66 20.11
N TRP A 418 -22.39 -10.27 21.37
CA TRP A 418 -23.35 -9.42 22.08
C TRP A 418 -23.46 -8.01 21.47
N LEU A 419 -22.36 -7.48 20.94
CA LEU A 419 -22.33 -6.18 20.25
C LEU A 419 -22.89 -6.24 18.81
N GLY A 420 -23.27 -7.41 18.29
CA GLY A 420 -23.78 -7.61 16.93
C GLY A 420 -22.73 -7.40 15.84
N LEU A 421 -21.44 -7.45 16.20
CA LEU A 421 -20.31 -7.21 15.30
C LEU A 421 -19.87 -8.49 14.56
N ASP A 422 -20.48 -9.63 14.86
CA ASP A 422 -20.28 -10.91 14.20
C ASP A 422 -21.19 -11.11 12.96
N ARG A 423 -22.13 -10.18 12.73
CA ARG A 423 -23.07 -10.23 11.60
C ARG A 423 -22.57 -9.36 10.45
N LEU A 424 -22.76 -9.85 9.23
CA LEU A 424 -22.56 -9.04 8.03
C LEU A 424 -23.54 -7.86 8.05
N SER A 425 -23.09 -6.72 7.53
CA SER A 425 -23.99 -5.60 7.22
C SER A 425 -25.13 -6.12 6.31
N PRO A 426 -26.36 -5.57 6.38
CA PRO A 426 -27.47 -5.98 5.51
C PRO A 426 -27.08 -6.03 4.02
N ILE A 427 -26.21 -5.11 3.57
CA ILE A 427 -25.68 -5.06 2.21
C ILE A 427 -24.71 -6.21 1.94
N ASP A 428 -23.81 -6.53 2.87
CA ASP A 428 -22.82 -7.59 2.71
C ASP A 428 -23.46 -8.99 2.82
N ASP A 429 -24.51 -9.16 3.65
CA ASP A 429 -25.29 -10.40 3.72
C ASP A 429 -26.07 -10.65 2.42
N ALA A 430 -26.72 -9.60 1.90
CA ALA A 430 -27.38 -9.65 0.60
C ALA A 430 -26.38 -9.98 -0.52
N LEU A 431 -25.20 -9.34 -0.53
CA LEU A 431 -24.13 -9.62 -1.47
C LEU A 431 -23.67 -11.08 -1.36
N SER A 432 -23.47 -11.60 -0.14
CA SER A 432 -23.02 -12.97 0.09
C SER A 432 -23.99 -13.99 -0.51
N ARG A 433 -25.29 -13.86 -0.23
CA ARG A 433 -26.33 -14.76 -0.77
C ARG A 433 -26.41 -14.67 -2.29
N GLN A 434 -26.29 -13.47 -2.85
CA GLN A 434 -26.29 -13.24 -4.28
C GLN A 434 -25.04 -13.85 -4.97
N VAL A 435 -23.86 -13.69 -4.37
CA VAL A 435 -22.61 -14.33 -4.86
C VAL A 435 -22.72 -15.85 -4.83
N VAL A 436 -23.33 -16.43 -3.79
CA VAL A 436 -23.56 -17.88 -3.71
C VAL A 436 -24.46 -18.37 -4.83
N ALA A 437 -25.58 -17.69 -5.12
CA ALA A 437 -26.46 -18.05 -6.23
C ALA A 437 -25.72 -18.05 -7.58
N VAL A 438 -24.83 -17.08 -7.80
CA VAL A 438 -24.04 -16.93 -9.03
C VAL A 438 -22.95 -17.96 -9.16
N ALA A 439 -22.24 -18.21 -8.07
CA ALA A 439 -21.22 -19.23 -8.02
C ALA A 439 -21.85 -20.59 -8.35
N LEU A 440 -23.00 -20.91 -7.74
CA LEU A 440 -23.73 -22.13 -8.04
C LEU A 440 -24.19 -22.17 -9.52
N GLN A 441 -24.67 -21.07 -10.08
CA GLN A 441 -25.06 -21.03 -11.50
C GLN A 441 -23.88 -21.26 -12.45
N THR A 442 -22.71 -20.68 -12.14
CA THR A 442 -21.48 -20.89 -12.93
C THR A 442 -21.02 -22.34 -12.80
N VAL A 443 -21.01 -22.88 -11.57
CA VAL A 443 -20.69 -24.29 -11.32
C VAL A 443 -21.63 -25.22 -12.07
N ARG A 444 -22.92 -24.89 -12.22
CA ARG A 444 -23.85 -25.68 -13.05
C ARG A 444 -23.42 -25.73 -14.52
N GLU A 445 -22.98 -24.60 -15.08
CA GLU A 445 -22.51 -24.52 -16.48
C GLU A 445 -21.19 -25.26 -16.68
N ASP A 446 -20.26 -25.11 -15.73
CA ASP A 446 -18.96 -25.80 -15.76
C ASP A 446 -19.16 -27.30 -15.58
N VAL A 447 -19.96 -27.74 -14.61
CA VAL A 447 -20.28 -29.17 -14.41
C VAL A 447 -20.90 -29.76 -15.67
N ALA A 448 -21.87 -29.08 -16.30
CA ALA A 448 -22.47 -29.56 -17.55
C ALA A 448 -21.40 -29.77 -18.64
N ARG A 449 -20.53 -28.77 -18.86
CA ARG A 449 -19.45 -28.84 -19.86
C ARG A 449 -18.39 -29.89 -19.52
N THR A 450 -18.04 -30.02 -18.25
CA THR A 450 -17.06 -31.02 -17.81
C THR A 450 -17.63 -32.43 -17.98
N THR A 451 -18.90 -32.66 -17.62
CA THR A 451 -19.52 -33.98 -17.75
C THR A 451 -19.68 -34.47 -19.19
N GLU A 452 -19.77 -33.56 -20.17
CA GLU A 452 -19.76 -33.89 -21.61
C GLU A 452 -18.45 -34.55 -22.05
N ASN A 453 -17.32 -34.27 -21.37
CA ASN A 453 -16.00 -34.76 -21.75
C ASN A 453 -15.64 -36.13 -21.14
N TYR A 454 -16.41 -36.65 -20.18
CA TYR A 454 -16.03 -37.81 -19.36
C TYR A 454 -16.84 -39.09 -19.63
N ASP A 455 -17.63 -39.15 -20.71
CA ASP A 455 -18.45 -40.31 -21.10
C ASP A 455 -19.25 -40.94 -19.92
N LEU A 456 -19.74 -40.07 -19.03
CA LEU A 456 -20.46 -40.46 -17.82
C LEU A 456 -21.90 -40.89 -18.17
N SER A 457 -22.44 -41.84 -17.41
CA SER A 457 -23.83 -42.28 -17.58
C SER A 457 -24.80 -41.09 -17.45
N ARG A 458 -25.68 -40.94 -18.45
CA ARG A 458 -26.67 -39.86 -18.51
C ARG A 458 -27.59 -39.80 -17.28
N ASP A 459 -27.85 -40.93 -16.66
CA ASP A 459 -28.71 -41.00 -15.47
C ASP A 459 -28.03 -40.41 -14.23
N ILE A 460 -26.73 -40.64 -14.06
CA ILE A 460 -25.93 -40.09 -12.95
C ILE A 460 -25.77 -38.57 -13.11
N VAL A 461 -25.47 -38.12 -14.33
CA VAL A 461 -25.36 -36.68 -14.64
C VAL A 461 -26.71 -36.00 -14.38
N ARG A 462 -27.83 -36.60 -14.79
CA ARG A 462 -29.17 -36.05 -14.56
C ARG A 462 -29.54 -36.03 -13.07
N SER A 463 -29.23 -37.08 -12.29
CA SER A 463 -29.54 -37.10 -10.85
C SER A 463 -28.73 -36.07 -10.07
N GLU A 464 -27.45 -35.93 -10.37
CA GLU A 464 -26.59 -34.92 -9.72
C GLU A 464 -26.93 -33.50 -10.19
N ALA A 465 -27.23 -33.30 -11.47
CA ALA A 465 -27.72 -32.01 -11.97
C ALA A 465 -29.04 -31.59 -11.31
N LYS A 466 -29.95 -32.54 -11.03
CA LYS A 466 -31.20 -32.26 -10.31
C LYS A 466 -30.94 -31.85 -8.87
N ARG A 467 -30.14 -32.61 -8.11
CA ARG A 467 -29.78 -32.30 -6.72
C ARG A 467 -29.06 -30.96 -6.61
N PHE A 468 -28.20 -30.65 -7.58
CA PHE A 468 -27.54 -29.36 -7.66
C PHE A 468 -28.51 -28.23 -8.05
N GLY A 469 -29.44 -28.51 -8.97
CA GLY A 469 -30.52 -27.60 -9.36
C GLY A 469 -31.38 -27.17 -8.17
N GLU A 470 -31.80 -28.11 -7.32
CA GLU A 470 -32.57 -27.82 -6.10
C GLU A 470 -31.81 -26.89 -5.14
N ARG A 471 -30.48 -27.06 -5.01
CA ARG A 471 -29.62 -26.18 -4.20
C ARG A 471 -29.49 -24.78 -4.82
N LEU A 472 -29.40 -24.69 -6.15
CA LEU A 472 -29.38 -23.42 -6.87
C LEU A 472 -30.71 -22.69 -6.70
N ASP A 473 -31.84 -23.37 -6.89
CA ASP A 473 -33.17 -22.79 -6.76
C ASP A 473 -33.41 -22.24 -5.35
N ALA A 474 -33.00 -22.99 -4.32
CA ALA A 474 -33.06 -22.51 -2.93
C ALA A 474 -32.20 -21.24 -2.70
N ALA A 475 -31.01 -21.18 -3.31
CA ALA A 475 -30.13 -20.02 -3.20
C ALA A 475 -30.69 -18.79 -3.96
N VAL A 476 -31.30 -18.99 -5.12
CA VAL A 476 -31.95 -17.94 -5.91
C VAL A 476 -33.17 -17.39 -5.18
N VAL A 477 -34.05 -18.27 -4.68
CA VAL A 477 -35.23 -17.86 -3.89
C VAL A 477 -34.81 -17.10 -2.64
N SER A 478 -33.74 -17.53 -1.93
CA SER A 478 -33.23 -16.77 -0.78
C SER A 478 -32.63 -15.42 -1.16
N ALA A 479 -32.05 -15.27 -2.35
CA ALA A 479 -31.53 -14.00 -2.83
C ALA A 479 -32.66 -13.04 -3.25
N GLU A 480 -33.75 -13.59 -3.80
CA GLU A 480 -34.95 -12.83 -4.21
C GLU A 480 -35.88 -12.49 -3.03
N ALA A 481 -36.00 -13.33 -2.01
CA ALA A 481 -36.86 -13.06 -0.84
C ALA A 481 -36.39 -11.84 -0.02
N ASN A 482 -35.11 -11.46 -0.12
CA ASN A 482 -34.56 -10.24 0.46
C ASN A 482 -34.59 -9.05 -0.53
N ALA A 483 -35.36 -9.12 -1.62
CA ALA A 483 -35.39 -8.11 -2.68
C ALA A 483 -36.09 -6.77 -2.33
N ASP A 484 -36.48 -6.55 -1.06
CA ASP A 484 -36.86 -5.22 -0.52
C ASP A 484 -35.67 -4.24 -0.42
N ILE A 485 -34.53 -4.63 -0.99
CA ILE A 485 -33.40 -3.77 -1.32
C ILE A 485 -33.84 -2.76 -2.39
N LEU A 486 -33.85 -1.46 -2.03
CA LEU A 486 -34.09 -0.34 -2.94
C LEU A 486 -33.29 -0.52 -4.25
N ASP A 487 -33.85 -0.16 -5.40
CA ASP A 487 -33.16 -0.17 -6.71
C ASP A 487 -31.74 0.45 -6.65
N ARG A 488 -31.56 1.46 -5.78
CA ARG A 488 -30.31 2.13 -5.48
C ARG A 488 -29.21 1.18 -4.96
N ASP A 489 -29.58 0.24 -4.12
CA ASP A 489 -28.66 -0.69 -3.47
C ASP A 489 -28.26 -1.81 -4.42
N ARG A 490 -29.16 -2.25 -5.32
CA ARG A 490 -28.82 -3.18 -6.43
C ARG A 490 -27.80 -2.58 -7.39
N ILE A 491 -27.96 -1.31 -7.75
CA ILE A 491 -26.97 -0.59 -8.58
C ILE A 491 -25.63 -0.51 -7.83
N THR A 492 -25.66 -0.23 -6.53
CA THR A 492 -24.46 -0.14 -5.70
C THR A 492 -23.73 -1.48 -5.64
N LEU A 493 -24.44 -2.58 -5.44
CA LEU A 493 -23.89 -3.94 -5.47
C LEU A 493 -23.31 -4.29 -6.85
N GLY A 494 -24.02 -3.97 -7.93
CA GLY A 494 -23.51 -4.17 -9.30
C GLY A 494 -22.24 -3.37 -9.59
N LEU A 495 -22.13 -2.15 -9.07
CA LEU A 495 -20.91 -1.33 -9.16
C LEU A 495 -19.75 -1.91 -8.34
N ILE A 496 -20.02 -2.42 -7.14
CA ILE A 496 -19.03 -3.10 -6.30
C ILE A 496 -18.52 -4.36 -7.02
N ALA A 497 -19.42 -5.17 -7.59
CA ALA A 497 -19.06 -6.37 -8.35
C ALA A 497 -18.24 -6.02 -9.60
N LEU A 498 -18.64 -4.99 -10.35
CA LEU A 498 -17.90 -4.51 -11.52
C LEU A 498 -16.49 -4.03 -11.15
N ALA A 499 -16.36 -3.23 -10.09
CA ALA A 499 -15.06 -2.73 -9.61
C ALA A 499 -14.18 -3.85 -9.02
N GLY A 500 -14.79 -4.81 -8.33
CA GLY A 500 -14.11 -6.02 -7.86
C GLY A 500 -13.57 -6.85 -9.03
N HIS A 501 -14.37 -7.03 -10.08
CA HIS A 501 -13.91 -7.73 -11.28
C HIS A 501 -12.81 -6.95 -12.01
N GLU A 502 -12.91 -5.62 -12.10
CA GLU A 502 -11.84 -4.76 -12.62
C GLU A 502 -10.53 -5.02 -11.86
N ARG A 503 -10.56 -5.04 -10.52
CA ARG A 503 -9.42 -5.36 -9.66
C ARG A 503 -8.84 -6.75 -9.94
N ASP A 504 -9.68 -7.76 -10.10
CA ASP A 504 -9.22 -9.13 -10.36
C ASP A 504 -8.59 -9.26 -11.76
N THR A 505 -9.16 -8.59 -12.77
CA THR A 505 -8.56 -8.50 -14.11
C THR A 505 -7.21 -7.79 -14.08
N ILE A 506 -7.06 -6.74 -13.25
CA ILE A 506 -5.76 -6.09 -13.03
C ILE A 506 -4.78 -7.09 -12.40
N LEU A 507 -5.16 -7.82 -11.35
CA LEU A 507 -4.30 -8.82 -10.71
C LEU A 507 -3.89 -9.95 -11.66
N ALA A 508 -4.81 -10.41 -12.52
CA ALA A 508 -4.51 -11.39 -13.56
C ALA A 508 -3.46 -10.82 -14.54
N ARG A 509 -3.67 -9.60 -15.04
CA ARG A 509 -2.76 -8.91 -15.96
C ARG A 509 -1.39 -8.60 -15.35
N VAL A 510 -1.32 -8.39 -14.03
CA VAL A 510 -0.07 -8.23 -13.27
C VAL A 510 0.67 -9.56 -13.15
N ARG A 511 -0.04 -10.66 -12.84
CA ARG A 511 0.52 -12.03 -12.83
C ARG A 511 1.07 -12.41 -14.20
N GLU A 512 0.36 -12.06 -15.26
CA GLU A 512 0.78 -12.22 -16.65
C GLU A 512 1.84 -11.19 -17.11
N ARG A 513 2.33 -10.32 -16.22
CA ARG A 513 3.36 -9.31 -16.48
C ARG A 513 3.03 -8.33 -17.63
N THR A 514 1.76 -8.11 -17.94
CA THR A 514 1.33 -7.12 -18.95
C THR A 514 1.33 -5.70 -18.38
N ILE A 515 0.98 -5.55 -17.11
CA ILE A 515 1.07 -4.29 -16.36
C ILE A 515 2.39 -4.25 -15.59
N SER A 516 3.12 -3.14 -15.65
CA SER A 516 4.39 -3.00 -14.89
C SER A 516 4.11 -2.96 -13.38
N ALA A 517 5.02 -3.48 -12.55
CA ALA A 517 4.82 -3.55 -11.10
C ALA A 517 4.51 -2.18 -10.47
N ARG A 518 5.15 -1.11 -10.97
CA ARG A 518 4.89 0.27 -10.54
C ARG A 518 3.48 0.76 -10.92
N MET A 519 2.97 0.35 -12.08
CA MET A 519 1.63 0.70 -12.53
C MET A 519 0.56 -0.13 -11.82
N ALA A 520 0.87 -1.40 -11.52
CA ALA A 520 0.00 -2.32 -10.82
C ALA A 520 -0.52 -1.71 -9.52
N GLU A 521 0.38 -1.14 -8.70
CA GLU A 521 0.00 -0.49 -7.45
C GLU A 521 -1.01 0.64 -7.68
N ARG A 522 -0.77 1.53 -8.66
CA ARG A 522 -1.67 2.65 -8.95
C ARG A 522 -3.02 2.18 -9.47
N VAL A 523 -3.04 1.25 -10.43
CA VAL A 523 -4.28 0.76 -11.04
C VAL A 523 -5.10 -0.07 -10.04
N LEU A 524 -4.45 -0.85 -9.17
CA LEU A 524 -5.14 -1.57 -8.09
C LEU A 524 -5.73 -0.61 -7.05
N LEU A 525 -5.01 0.45 -6.69
CA LEU A 525 -5.52 1.48 -5.79
C LEU A 525 -6.72 2.21 -6.40
N ASP A 526 -6.67 2.53 -7.68
CA ASP A 526 -7.78 3.15 -8.42
C ASP A 526 -9.02 2.23 -8.39
N ALA A 527 -8.84 0.93 -8.56
CA ALA A 527 -9.92 -0.07 -8.46
C ALA A 527 -10.48 -0.20 -7.02
N ASP A 528 -9.61 -0.24 -6.01
CA ASP A 528 -10.02 -0.24 -4.60
C ASP A 528 -10.82 1.04 -4.24
N GLN A 529 -10.43 2.20 -4.77
CA GLN A 529 -11.17 3.45 -4.59
C GLN A 529 -12.54 3.42 -5.27
N LEU A 530 -12.68 2.73 -6.40
CA LEU A 530 -13.99 2.51 -7.04
C LEU A 530 -14.90 1.64 -6.17
N ILE A 531 -14.36 0.56 -5.59
CA ILE A 531 -15.10 -0.31 -4.66
C ILE A 531 -15.56 0.48 -3.44
N GLU A 532 -14.67 1.24 -2.81
CA GLU A 532 -14.99 2.01 -1.60
C GLU A 532 -15.92 3.20 -1.91
N GLY A 533 -15.71 3.86 -3.05
CA GLY A 533 -16.60 4.92 -3.54
C GLY A 533 -18.02 4.39 -3.82
N ALA A 534 -18.13 3.20 -4.41
CA ALA A 534 -19.42 2.54 -4.58
C ALA A 534 -20.05 2.18 -3.22
N ARG A 535 -19.27 1.62 -2.29
CA ARG A 535 -19.77 1.22 -0.96
C ARG A 535 -20.27 2.40 -0.12
N SER A 536 -19.51 3.48 -0.05
CA SER A 536 -19.81 4.64 0.78
C SER A 536 -20.82 5.62 0.17
N GLY A 537 -20.78 5.77 -1.16
CA GLY A 537 -21.55 6.79 -1.88
C GLY A 537 -22.45 6.27 -2.99
N GLY A 538 -22.56 4.94 -3.16
CA GLY A 538 -23.29 4.33 -4.27
C GLY A 538 -22.79 4.79 -5.63
N ARG A 539 -23.72 5.05 -6.55
CA ARG A 539 -23.42 5.54 -7.91
C ARG A 539 -22.59 6.83 -7.93
N SER A 540 -22.89 7.79 -7.06
CA SER A 540 -22.22 9.10 -7.08
C SER A 540 -20.79 9.03 -6.52
N GLY A 541 -20.55 8.18 -5.52
CA GLY A 541 -19.22 7.89 -5.00
C GLY A 541 -18.35 7.18 -6.04
N TYR A 542 -18.89 6.17 -6.72
CA TYR A 542 -18.20 5.48 -7.82
C TYR A 542 -17.83 6.45 -8.96
N GLN A 543 -18.76 7.30 -9.41
CA GLN A 543 -18.49 8.27 -10.49
C GLN A 543 -17.43 9.31 -10.09
N ARG A 544 -17.42 9.78 -8.84
CA ARG A 544 -16.38 10.70 -8.35
C ARG A 544 -15.00 10.04 -8.36
N ALA A 545 -14.90 8.79 -7.90
CA ALA A 545 -13.67 8.01 -7.98
C ALA A 545 -13.22 7.82 -9.43
N ALA A 546 -14.13 7.39 -10.32
CA ALA A 546 -13.83 7.19 -11.74
C ALA A 546 -13.32 8.46 -12.45
N ARG A 547 -13.95 9.63 -12.19
CA ARG A 547 -13.50 10.91 -12.75
C ARG A 547 -12.11 11.30 -12.25
N ARG A 548 -11.79 11.01 -10.99
CA ARG A 548 -10.50 11.35 -10.39
C ARG A 548 -9.36 10.56 -11.04
N ASN A 549 -9.61 9.34 -11.50
CA ASN A 549 -8.62 8.49 -12.18
C ASN A 549 -8.18 9.07 -13.54
N VAL A 550 -9.07 9.80 -14.23
CA VAL A 550 -8.78 10.44 -15.52
C VAL A 550 -8.38 11.91 -15.37
N ALA A 551 -8.71 12.59 -14.26
CA ALA A 551 -8.38 14.00 -14.07
C ALA A 551 -6.87 14.30 -13.95
N TYR A 552 -6.46 15.54 -14.22
CA TYR A 552 -5.09 16.00 -13.94
C TYR A 552 -4.99 16.42 -12.47
N GLY A 553 -4.16 15.70 -11.70
CA GLY A 553 -3.96 15.99 -10.28
C GLY A 553 -3.11 17.24 -10.00
N PRO A 554 -3.11 17.75 -8.75
CA PRO A 554 -2.34 18.93 -8.36
C PRO A 554 -0.83 18.77 -8.56
N ALA A 555 -0.29 17.56 -8.42
CA ALA A 555 1.11 17.28 -8.70
C ALA A 555 1.47 17.51 -10.19
N PHE A 556 0.55 17.22 -11.11
CA PHE A 556 0.76 17.46 -12.54
C PHE A 556 0.79 18.96 -12.83
N GLN A 557 -0.12 19.72 -12.21
CA GLN A 557 -0.13 21.19 -12.30
C GLN A 557 1.15 21.81 -11.74
N ALA A 558 1.64 21.28 -10.60
CA ALA A 558 2.93 21.70 -10.05
C ALA A 558 4.10 21.38 -11.00
N GLY A 559 4.09 20.21 -11.65
CA GLY A 559 5.06 19.84 -12.68
C GLY A 559 5.06 20.77 -13.89
N VAL A 560 3.86 21.16 -14.37
CA VAL A 560 3.70 22.17 -15.45
C VAL A 560 4.23 23.53 -15.00
N SER A 561 3.92 23.97 -13.78
CA SER A 561 4.44 25.22 -13.23
C SER A 561 5.98 25.18 -13.09
N LEU A 562 6.53 24.06 -12.66
CA LEU A 562 7.98 23.86 -12.53
C LEU A 562 8.67 23.93 -13.90
N GLN A 563 8.09 23.30 -14.93
CA GLN A 563 8.59 23.41 -16.30
C GLN A 563 8.52 24.86 -16.81
N ARG A 564 7.39 25.54 -16.60
CA ARG A 564 7.20 26.94 -17.06
C ARG A 564 8.16 27.92 -16.38
N ARG A 565 8.44 27.74 -15.09
CA ARG A 565 9.28 28.67 -14.31
C ARG A 565 10.78 28.33 -14.34
N LEU A 566 11.14 27.05 -14.34
CA LEU A 566 12.53 26.59 -14.16
C LEU A 566 13.09 25.81 -15.37
N GLY A 567 12.28 25.58 -16.42
CA GLY A 567 12.73 24.84 -17.61
C GLY A 567 12.98 23.34 -17.40
N LEU A 568 12.70 22.81 -16.20
CA LEU A 568 12.92 21.40 -15.86
C LEU A 568 11.84 20.51 -16.49
N SER A 569 12.12 19.93 -17.65
CA SER A 569 11.21 19.03 -18.38
C SER A 569 11.14 17.61 -17.82
N GLY A 570 12.18 17.14 -17.12
CA GLY A 570 12.32 15.76 -16.67
C GLY A 570 11.20 15.24 -15.74
N PRO A 571 10.74 16.00 -14.72
CA PRO A 571 9.62 15.58 -13.86
C PRO A 571 8.31 15.49 -14.63
N LEU A 572 7.98 16.50 -15.44
CA LEU A 572 6.76 16.51 -16.23
C LEU A 572 6.76 15.38 -17.26
N ALA A 573 7.88 15.16 -17.96
CA ALA A 573 8.03 14.09 -18.93
C ALA A 573 7.74 12.71 -18.31
N ARG A 574 8.27 12.45 -17.10
CA ARG A 574 7.98 11.21 -16.35
C ARG A 574 6.50 11.09 -16.00
N MET A 575 5.87 12.17 -15.52
CA MET A 575 4.45 12.16 -15.15
C MET A 575 3.53 11.96 -16.37
N THR A 576 3.84 12.57 -17.50
CA THR A 576 3.11 12.40 -18.76
C THR A 576 3.26 10.99 -19.30
N ALA A 577 4.48 10.44 -19.28
CA ALA A 577 4.75 9.06 -19.65
C ALA A 577 3.97 8.06 -18.76
N ASP A 578 3.94 8.29 -17.44
CA ASP A 578 3.19 7.44 -16.50
C ASP A 578 1.69 7.48 -16.81
N ARG A 579 1.17 8.67 -17.13
CA ARG A 579 -0.24 8.85 -17.49
C ARG A 579 -0.60 8.14 -18.80
N PHE A 580 0.27 8.17 -19.80
CA PHE A 580 0.04 7.49 -21.07
C PHE A 580 -0.07 5.97 -20.86
N GLU A 581 0.88 5.38 -20.14
CA GLU A 581 0.86 3.95 -19.80
C GLU A 581 -0.39 3.58 -18.98
N LEU A 582 -0.80 4.44 -18.03
CA LEU A 582 -2.02 4.24 -17.22
C LEU A 582 -3.28 4.19 -18.09
N LEU A 583 -3.48 5.18 -18.96
CA LEU A 583 -4.67 5.28 -19.81
C LEU A 583 -4.72 4.14 -20.84
N LEU A 584 -3.58 3.74 -21.40
CA LEU A 584 -3.49 2.58 -22.29
C LEU A 584 -3.90 1.29 -21.55
N SER A 585 -3.40 1.08 -20.33
CA SER A 585 -3.78 -0.07 -19.51
C SER A 585 -5.25 -0.05 -19.14
N GLN A 586 -5.79 1.10 -18.71
CA GLN A 586 -7.20 1.25 -18.37
C GLN A 586 -8.10 0.94 -19.56
N ARG A 587 -7.78 1.45 -20.76
CA ARG A 587 -8.54 1.17 -21.98
C ARG A 587 -8.68 -0.34 -22.24
N LEU A 588 -7.59 -1.09 -22.07
CA LEU A 588 -7.60 -2.54 -22.28
C LEU A 588 -8.45 -3.26 -21.23
N ILE A 589 -8.35 -2.86 -19.96
CA ILE A 589 -9.13 -3.48 -18.88
C ILE A 589 -10.62 -3.17 -19.04
N LEU A 590 -10.98 -1.91 -19.31
CA LEU A 590 -12.38 -1.47 -19.41
C LEU A 590 -13.13 -2.16 -20.55
N ARG A 591 -12.45 -2.46 -21.67
CA ARG A 591 -13.05 -3.18 -22.80
C ARG A 591 -13.45 -4.61 -22.44
N ASP A 592 -12.71 -5.28 -21.56
CA ASP A 592 -13.01 -6.65 -21.14
C ASP A 592 -14.19 -6.73 -20.16
N LEU A 593 -14.51 -5.62 -19.47
CA LEU A 593 -15.57 -5.61 -18.46
C LEU A 593 -16.98 -5.75 -19.03
N GLY A 594 -17.20 -5.42 -20.31
CA GLY A 594 -18.50 -5.55 -20.97
C GLY A 594 -19.04 -6.98 -20.91
N GLY A 595 -18.18 -7.96 -21.23
CA GLY A 595 -18.54 -9.38 -21.19
C GLY A 595 -18.91 -9.87 -19.77
N PHE A 596 -18.33 -9.27 -18.73
CA PHE A 596 -18.72 -9.56 -17.35
C PHE A 596 -20.10 -8.99 -17.00
N ILE A 597 -20.43 -7.80 -17.51
CA ILE A 597 -21.76 -7.22 -17.32
C ILE A 597 -22.82 -8.10 -17.98
N ASP A 598 -22.61 -8.52 -19.23
CA ASP A 598 -23.57 -9.35 -19.96
C ASP A 598 -23.67 -10.79 -19.43
N GLY A 599 -22.52 -11.39 -19.10
CA GLY A 599 -22.45 -12.77 -18.65
C GLY A 599 -22.93 -12.97 -17.22
N ARG A 600 -22.47 -12.13 -16.29
CA ARG A 600 -22.78 -12.26 -14.86
C ARG A 600 -23.79 -11.22 -14.39
N ILE A 601 -23.46 -9.92 -14.45
CA ILE A 601 -24.29 -8.88 -13.80
C ILE A 601 -25.74 -8.87 -14.32
N ARG A 602 -25.96 -9.01 -15.62
CA ARG A 602 -27.30 -9.02 -16.23
C ARG A 602 -28.18 -10.16 -15.71
N ARG A 603 -27.60 -11.32 -15.45
CA ARG A 603 -28.29 -12.47 -14.86
C ARG A 603 -28.61 -12.24 -13.38
N ILE A 604 -27.78 -11.45 -12.70
CA ILE A 604 -27.77 -11.27 -11.24
C ILE A 604 -28.65 -10.12 -10.75
N HIS A 605 -28.50 -8.96 -11.40
CA HIS A 605 -29.13 -7.71 -11.00
C HIS A 605 -30.22 -7.27 -11.99
N GLY A 606 -30.49 -8.10 -13.02
CA GLY A 606 -31.48 -7.85 -14.06
C GLY A 606 -30.99 -6.90 -15.15
N ARG A 607 -31.80 -6.79 -16.21
CA ARG A 607 -31.48 -5.99 -17.41
C ARG A 607 -31.26 -4.51 -17.08
N ARG A 608 -32.17 -3.90 -16.31
CA ARG A 608 -32.12 -2.47 -15.98
C ARG A 608 -30.81 -2.04 -15.30
N VAL A 609 -30.27 -2.86 -14.39
CA VAL A 609 -29.00 -2.59 -13.71
C VAL A 609 -27.82 -2.79 -14.66
N ALA A 610 -27.86 -3.85 -15.48
CA ALA A 610 -26.83 -4.09 -16.49
C ALA A 610 -26.76 -2.97 -17.53
N ASP A 611 -27.90 -2.49 -18.02
CA ASP A 611 -27.97 -1.38 -18.99
C ASP A 611 -27.38 -0.09 -18.40
N LEU A 612 -27.70 0.21 -17.14
CA LEU A 612 -27.15 1.37 -16.43
C LEU A 612 -25.65 1.23 -16.17
N LEU A 613 -25.17 0.03 -15.84
CA LEU A 613 -23.73 -0.24 -15.70
C LEU A 613 -22.99 -0.17 -17.03
N HIS A 614 -23.61 -0.61 -18.12
CA HIS A 614 -23.11 -0.42 -19.48
C HIS A 614 -22.99 1.07 -19.80
N GLU A 615 -24.01 1.88 -19.51
CA GLU A 615 -23.97 3.33 -19.71
C GLU A 615 -22.81 3.97 -18.92
N LEU A 616 -22.61 3.57 -17.67
CA LEU A 616 -21.51 4.06 -16.83
C LEU A 616 -20.13 3.61 -17.35
N LEU A 617 -20.03 2.36 -17.81
CA LEU A 617 -18.80 1.82 -18.39
C LEU A 617 -18.45 2.52 -19.70
N SER A 618 -19.43 2.72 -20.60
CA SER A 618 -19.24 3.43 -21.87
C SER A 618 -18.73 4.86 -21.65
N ARG A 619 -19.33 5.60 -20.70
CA ARG A 619 -18.83 6.95 -20.34
C ARG A 619 -17.39 6.93 -19.81
N ARG A 620 -16.99 5.87 -19.08
CA ARG A 620 -15.60 5.70 -18.63
C ARG A 620 -14.65 5.38 -19.78
N ILE A 621 -15.07 4.51 -20.71
CA ILE A 621 -14.31 4.16 -21.91
C ILE A 621 -14.08 5.42 -22.76
N GLU A 622 -15.14 6.17 -23.05
CA GLU A 622 -15.06 7.44 -23.80
C GLU A 622 -14.11 8.43 -23.14
N ALA A 623 -14.24 8.66 -21.82
CA ALA A 623 -13.36 9.59 -21.11
C ALA A 623 -11.88 9.17 -21.16
N ALA A 624 -11.59 7.86 -21.04
CA ALA A 624 -10.23 7.33 -21.15
C ALA A 624 -9.69 7.42 -22.58
N GLU A 625 -10.52 7.14 -23.59
CA GLU A 625 -10.16 7.23 -25.00
C GLU A 625 -9.91 8.67 -25.43
N THR A 626 -10.78 9.61 -25.08
CA THR A 626 -10.56 11.05 -25.35
C THR A 626 -9.28 11.56 -24.68
N ALA A 627 -9.01 11.17 -23.44
CA ALA A 627 -7.78 11.55 -22.75
C ALA A 627 -6.52 10.95 -23.40
N LEU A 628 -6.60 9.71 -23.87
CA LEU A 628 -5.50 9.03 -24.57
C LEU A 628 -5.26 9.65 -25.97
N GLU A 629 -6.32 9.96 -26.70
CA GLU A 629 -6.24 10.63 -28.01
C GLU A 629 -5.64 12.04 -27.89
N GLY A 630 -6.02 12.80 -26.87
CA GLY A 630 -5.39 14.08 -26.58
C GLY A 630 -3.87 13.96 -26.38
N LEU A 631 -3.41 12.93 -25.65
CA LEU A 631 -1.98 12.65 -25.49
C LEU A 631 -1.30 12.14 -26.76
N ARG A 632 -2.00 11.33 -27.58
CA ARG A 632 -1.49 10.87 -28.89
C ARG A 632 -1.27 12.04 -29.85
N LEU A 633 -2.21 12.97 -29.90
CA LEU A 633 -2.09 14.19 -30.69
C LEU A 633 -0.94 15.08 -30.19
N GLN A 634 -0.74 15.13 -28.87
CA GLN A 634 0.32 15.92 -28.26
C GLN A 634 1.72 15.31 -28.44
N TYR A 635 1.84 13.98 -28.44
CA TYR A 635 3.11 13.25 -28.47
C TYR A 635 3.07 12.02 -29.40
N PRO A 636 2.90 12.20 -30.73
CA PRO A 636 2.64 11.11 -31.67
C PRO A 636 3.77 10.07 -31.73
N GLY A 637 5.03 10.51 -31.83
CA GLY A 637 6.17 9.58 -31.89
C GLY A 637 6.36 8.76 -30.60
N TYR A 638 5.97 9.32 -29.45
CA TYR A 638 6.02 8.60 -28.18
C TYR A 638 4.90 7.57 -28.06
N ALA A 639 3.70 7.94 -28.53
CA ALA A 639 2.55 7.03 -28.57
C ALA A 639 2.84 5.80 -29.42
N GLU A 640 3.39 5.98 -30.63
CA GLU A 640 3.74 4.87 -31.51
C GLU A 640 4.76 3.93 -30.88
N GLU A 641 5.79 4.46 -30.20
CA GLU A 641 6.81 3.61 -29.57
C GLU A 641 6.26 2.85 -28.36
N LEU A 642 5.34 3.46 -27.60
CA LEU A 642 4.63 2.76 -26.53
C LEU A 642 3.75 1.63 -27.07
N GLU A 643 3.06 1.85 -28.19
CA GLU A 643 2.25 0.82 -28.84
C GLU A 643 3.12 -0.31 -29.39
N ARG A 644 4.23 0.01 -30.08
CA ARG A 644 5.22 -0.98 -30.50
C ARG A 644 5.76 -1.78 -29.31
N ARG A 645 6.08 -1.11 -28.20
CA ARG A 645 6.54 -1.78 -26.96
C ARG A 645 5.48 -2.70 -26.38
N PHE A 646 4.21 -2.27 -26.36
CA PHE A 646 3.10 -3.11 -25.91
C PHE A 646 2.97 -4.38 -26.76
N ILE A 647 3.08 -4.27 -28.08
CA ILE A 647 3.06 -5.41 -29.01
C ILE A 647 4.26 -6.34 -28.76
N ARG A 648 5.49 -5.80 -28.67
CA ARG A 648 6.70 -6.60 -28.38
C ARG A 648 6.56 -7.38 -27.06
N ARG A 649 6.07 -6.73 -26.00
CA ARG A 649 5.83 -7.41 -24.71
C ARG A 649 4.76 -8.50 -24.81
N THR A 650 3.70 -8.24 -25.56
CA THR A 650 2.63 -9.22 -25.78
C THR A 650 3.16 -10.44 -26.55
N ALA A 651 3.97 -10.23 -27.58
CA ALA A 651 4.60 -11.30 -28.35
C ALA A 651 5.52 -12.17 -27.47
N LEU A 652 6.43 -11.57 -26.71
CA LEU A 652 7.33 -12.30 -25.79
C LEU A 652 6.58 -13.07 -24.69
N ARG A 653 5.40 -12.58 -24.28
CA ARG A 653 4.53 -13.30 -23.34
C ARG A 653 3.87 -14.51 -24.00
N LEU A 654 3.36 -14.35 -25.22
CA LEU A 654 2.78 -15.47 -25.97
C LEU A 654 3.85 -16.53 -26.23
N GLU A 655 5.08 -16.14 -26.57
CA GLU A 655 6.22 -17.03 -26.71
C GLU A 655 6.54 -17.81 -25.41
N GLU A 656 6.54 -17.14 -24.24
CA GLU A 656 6.69 -17.81 -22.93
C GLU A 656 5.59 -18.86 -22.67
N ARG A 657 4.35 -18.51 -23.00
CA ARG A 657 3.20 -19.40 -22.80
C ARG A 657 3.30 -20.65 -23.66
N GLU A 658 3.73 -20.51 -24.91
CA GLU A 658 3.96 -21.65 -25.80
C GLU A 658 5.10 -22.53 -25.30
N TYR A 659 6.20 -21.96 -24.81
CA TYR A 659 7.29 -22.76 -24.21
C TYR A 659 6.85 -23.52 -22.96
N ASN A 660 6.04 -22.89 -22.10
CA ASN A 660 5.46 -23.57 -20.94
C ASN A 660 4.53 -24.72 -21.36
N ALA A 661 3.64 -24.48 -22.33
CA ALA A 661 2.74 -25.51 -22.85
C ALA A 661 3.52 -26.69 -23.45
N MET A 662 4.51 -26.42 -24.30
CA MET A 662 5.40 -27.46 -24.86
C MET A 662 6.15 -28.24 -23.78
N ARG A 663 6.49 -27.61 -22.64
CA ARG A 663 7.13 -28.29 -21.51
C ARG A 663 6.15 -29.17 -20.74
N GLU A 664 4.94 -28.68 -20.48
CA GLU A 664 3.86 -29.41 -19.82
C GLU A 664 3.39 -30.61 -20.65
N ASP A 665 3.30 -30.44 -21.97
CA ASP A 665 2.96 -31.48 -22.94
C ASP A 665 4.11 -32.48 -23.19
N GLY A 666 5.29 -32.25 -22.58
CA GLY A 666 6.46 -33.13 -22.70
C GLY A 666 7.20 -33.04 -24.04
N LEU A 667 6.92 -32.05 -24.87
CA LEU A 667 7.54 -31.83 -26.18
C LEU A 667 9.00 -31.32 -26.08
N ILE A 668 9.37 -30.66 -24.96
CA ILE A 668 10.73 -30.15 -24.73
C ILE A 668 11.32 -30.56 -23.36
N GLY A 669 12.62 -30.88 -23.35
CA GLY A 669 13.42 -31.21 -22.15
C GLY A 669 13.70 -30.01 -21.22
N SER A 670 14.13 -30.27 -19.98
CA SER A 670 14.39 -29.22 -18.96
C SER A 670 15.54 -28.31 -19.36
N GLU A 671 16.55 -28.86 -20.02
CA GLU A 671 17.75 -28.15 -20.48
C GLU A 671 17.38 -27.16 -21.59
N VAL A 672 16.63 -27.63 -22.60
CA VAL A 672 16.12 -26.80 -23.71
C VAL A 672 15.19 -25.71 -23.19
N TYR A 673 14.26 -26.06 -22.31
CA TYR A 673 13.37 -25.09 -21.68
C TYR A 673 14.16 -24.01 -20.91
N THR A 674 15.18 -24.40 -20.15
CA THR A 674 16.01 -23.45 -19.40
C THR A 674 16.77 -22.50 -20.33
N ALA A 675 17.32 -23.00 -21.44
CA ALA A 675 18.01 -22.18 -22.44
C ALA A 675 17.05 -21.19 -23.14
N LEU A 676 15.88 -21.67 -23.58
CA LEU A 676 14.85 -20.82 -24.21
C LEU A 676 14.37 -19.74 -23.25
N MET A 677 14.16 -20.08 -21.97
CA MET A 677 13.74 -19.12 -20.94
C MET A 677 14.83 -18.10 -20.61
N GLN A 678 16.12 -18.47 -20.66
CA GLN A 678 17.22 -17.52 -20.51
C GLN A 678 17.27 -16.52 -21.67
N GLU A 679 17.16 -17.00 -22.92
CA GLU A 679 17.15 -16.13 -24.10
C GLU A 679 15.94 -15.20 -24.10
N LEU A 680 14.76 -15.74 -23.77
CA LEU A 680 13.54 -14.96 -23.62
C LEU A 680 13.68 -13.91 -22.52
N GLY A 681 14.33 -14.26 -21.41
CA GLY A 681 14.67 -13.33 -20.33
C GLY A 681 15.55 -12.16 -20.79
N ALA A 682 16.53 -12.42 -21.65
CA ALA A 682 17.39 -11.38 -22.22
C ALA A 682 16.63 -10.45 -23.19
N ARG A 683 15.83 -11.01 -24.11
CA ARG A 683 14.95 -10.24 -25.02
C ARG A 683 13.89 -9.43 -24.27
N ARG A 684 13.39 -9.97 -23.16
CA ARG A 684 12.46 -9.28 -22.26
C ARG A 684 13.12 -8.11 -21.57
N ALA A 685 14.34 -8.27 -21.05
CA ALA A 685 15.07 -7.20 -20.39
C ALA A 685 15.30 -5.99 -21.33
N SER A 686 15.59 -6.23 -22.61
CA SER A 686 15.72 -5.14 -23.59
C SER A 686 14.38 -4.50 -23.96
N ALA A 687 13.28 -5.26 -23.99
CA ALA A 687 11.93 -4.73 -24.22
C ALA A 687 11.34 -3.98 -23.01
N GLU A 688 11.88 -4.19 -21.81
CA GLU A 688 11.47 -3.51 -20.58
C GLU A 688 12.01 -2.08 -20.48
N ASP A 689 13.01 -1.69 -21.28
CA ASP A 689 13.51 -0.33 -21.25
C ASP A 689 12.42 0.68 -21.62
N ARG A 690 12.29 1.70 -20.78
CA ARG A 690 11.26 2.71 -20.95
C ARG A 690 11.72 3.73 -21.99
N PRO A 691 10.93 3.99 -23.05
CA PRO A 691 11.24 5.08 -23.96
C PRO A 691 11.25 6.40 -23.16
N LYS A 692 12.30 7.21 -23.35
CA LYS A 692 12.38 8.53 -22.73
C LYS A 692 11.44 9.46 -23.50
N LEU A 693 10.49 10.08 -22.80
CA LEU A 693 9.71 11.18 -23.37
C LEU A 693 10.59 12.43 -23.39
N ASP A 694 11.28 12.64 -24.50
CA ASP A 694 12.11 13.84 -24.68
C ASP A 694 11.31 14.92 -25.42
N ILE A 695 10.70 15.80 -24.62
CA ILE A 695 9.88 16.93 -25.10
C ILE A 695 10.70 17.85 -26.02
N ALA A 696 12.03 17.87 -25.90
CA ALA A 696 12.90 18.67 -26.76
C ALA A 696 13.28 17.97 -28.07
N LEU A 697 13.49 16.65 -28.05
CA LEU A 697 13.97 15.87 -29.20
C LEU A 697 12.89 15.72 -30.30
N GLN A 698 11.61 15.64 -29.92
CA GLN A 698 10.48 15.61 -30.85
C GLN A 698 10.24 16.93 -31.60
N ARG A 699 10.84 18.06 -31.16
CA ARG A 699 10.80 19.30 -31.96
C ARG A 699 11.51 19.11 -33.29
N THR A 700 12.61 18.36 -33.29
CA THR A 700 13.39 18.05 -34.49
C THR A 700 12.58 17.19 -35.47
N ASP A 701 11.84 16.20 -34.97
CA ASP A 701 10.95 15.37 -35.80
C ASP A 701 9.75 16.15 -36.34
N LEU A 702 9.19 17.07 -35.54
CA LEU A 702 8.16 18.00 -36.01
C LEU A 702 8.71 18.97 -37.07
N VAL A 703 9.95 19.45 -36.93
CA VAL A 703 10.64 20.31 -37.90
C VAL A 703 10.94 19.55 -39.20
N ARG A 704 11.36 18.28 -39.13
CA ARG A 704 11.59 17.42 -40.31
C ARG A 704 10.34 17.20 -41.17
N GLN A 705 9.14 17.38 -40.61
CA GLN A 705 7.88 17.26 -41.34
C GLN A 705 7.54 18.50 -42.20
N PHE A 706 8.23 19.62 -42.01
CA PHE A 706 8.02 20.82 -42.83
C PHE A 706 8.87 20.75 -44.10
N PRO A 707 8.26 20.84 -45.30
CA PRO A 707 8.99 20.84 -46.58
C PRO A 707 10.07 21.92 -46.65
N VAL A 708 9.85 23.03 -45.96
CA VAL A 708 10.68 24.24 -45.94
C VAL A 708 12.05 24.02 -45.28
N PHE A 709 12.22 22.94 -44.51
CA PHE A 709 13.46 22.63 -43.79
C PHE A 709 14.22 21.41 -44.37
N LYS A 710 13.84 20.94 -45.56
CA LYS A 710 14.48 19.77 -46.20
C LYS A 710 15.96 19.96 -46.53
N ASP A 711 16.39 21.19 -46.79
CA ASP A 711 17.76 21.50 -47.20
C ASP A 711 18.75 21.66 -46.02
N LEU A 712 18.25 21.54 -44.78
CA LEU A 712 19.08 21.71 -43.59
C LEU A 712 19.74 20.39 -43.19
N ASP A 713 21.02 20.44 -42.86
CA ASP A 713 21.75 19.31 -42.29
C ASP A 713 21.25 18.96 -40.87
N ASP A 714 21.51 17.73 -40.41
CA ASP A 714 21.04 17.25 -39.10
C ASP A 714 21.53 18.14 -37.94
N ALA A 715 22.70 18.77 -38.07
CA ALA A 715 23.24 19.70 -37.09
C ALA A 715 22.45 21.03 -37.05
N ALA A 716 22.06 21.59 -38.19
CA ALA A 716 21.21 22.77 -38.26
C ALA A 716 19.78 22.48 -37.80
N LEU A 717 19.21 21.33 -38.16
CA LEU A 717 17.89 20.89 -37.68
C LEU A 717 17.86 20.78 -36.15
N ALA A 718 18.89 20.20 -35.54
CA ALA A 718 19.01 20.11 -34.07
C ALA A 718 19.13 21.50 -33.41
N ARG A 719 19.87 22.43 -34.01
CA ARG A 719 19.96 23.83 -33.53
C ARG A 719 18.62 24.56 -33.65
N LEU A 720 17.90 24.37 -34.74
CA LEU A 720 16.58 24.96 -34.99
C LEU A 720 15.54 24.39 -34.02
N GLY A 721 15.52 23.08 -33.79
CA GLY A 721 14.64 22.43 -32.81
C GLY A 721 14.81 23.00 -31.39
N ARG A 722 16.03 23.35 -30.98
CA ARG A 722 16.30 24.03 -29.69
C ARG A 722 15.82 25.48 -29.66
N ALA A 723 15.81 26.16 -30.80
CA ALA A 723 15.45 27.58 -30.92
C ALA A 723 13.94 27.83 -30.94
N LEU A 724 13.14 26.85 -31.39
CA LEU A 724 11.68 26.94 -31.51
C LEU A 724 10.99 26.78 -30.15
N GLN A 725 10.00 27.65 -29.88
CA GLN A 725 9.09 27.52 -28.74
C GLN A 725 7.77 26.90 -29.19
N THR A 726 7.18 26.03 -28.37
CA THR A 726 5.88 25.39 -28.70
C THR A 726 4.75 26.14 -28.00
N GLU A 727 3.75 26.57 -28.77
CA GLU A 727 2.56 27.26 -28.28
C GLU A 727 1.31 26.45 -28.66
N TYR A 728 0.42 26.23 -27.69
CA TYR A 728 -0.82 25.47 -27.86
C TYR A 728 -2.00 26.41 -27.86
N VAL A 729 -2.90 26.22 -28.82
CA VAL A 729 -4.00 27.13 -29.08
C VAL A 729 -5.29 26.34 -29.26
N ASP A 730 -6.33 26.70 -28.53
CA ASP A 730 -7.65 26.07 -28.64
C ASP A 730 -8.43 26.61 -29.85
N ALA A 731 -9.39 25.83 -30.36
CA ALA A 731 -10.26 26.29 -31.45
C ALA A 731 -11.01 27.58 -31.06
N GLY A 732 -11.03 28.55 -31.96
CA GLY A 732 -11.64 29.87 -31.76
C GLY A 732 -10.73 30.90 -31.08
N GLN A 733 -9.56 30.50 -30.55
CA GLN A 733 -8.62 31.43 -29.90
C GLN A 733 -7.90 32.29 -30.95
N VAL A 734 -7.83 33.60 -30.68
CA VAL A 734 -7.08 34.56 -31.51
C VAL A 734 -5.60 34.44 -31.19
N ILE A 735 -4.81 34.03 -32.18
CA ILE A 735 -3.36 33.85 -32.07
C ILE A 735 -2.66 35.19 -32.30
N VAL A 736 -3.15 35.94 -33.28
CA VAL A 736 -2.58 37.20 -33.72
C VAL A 736 -3.69 38.23 -33.84
N PRO A 737 -3.69 39.25 -32.95
CA PRO A 737 -4.65 40.34 -33.06
C PRO A 737 -4.29 41.29 -34.21
N ARG A 738 -5.32 41.91 -34.79
CA ARG A 738 -5.21 42.92 -35.85
C ARG A 738 -4.37 44.12 -35.37
N ASP A 739 -3.60 44.73 -36.27
CA ASP A 739 -2.77 45.92 -36.04
C ASP A 739 -1.61 45.74 -35.03
N SER A 740 -1.27 44.51 -34.67
CA SER A 740 -0.10 44.21 -33.83
C SER A 740 1.21 44.26 -34.61
N ILE A 741 2.31 44.63 -33.94
CA ILE A 741 3.66 44.59 -34.50
C ILE A 741 4.16 43.13 -34.52
N ALA A 742 4.64 42.69 -35.68
CA ALA A 742 5.10 41.34 -35.89
C ALA A 742 6.49 41.09 -35.28
N THR A 743 6.56 40.47 -34.10
CA THR A 743 7.82 40.12 -33.44
C THR A 743 8.21 38.64 -33.57
N ARG A 744 7.26 37.80 -34.02
CA ARG A 744 7.37 36.34 -34.05
C ARG A 744 6.75 35.74 -35.32
N VAL A 745 7.35 34.65 -35.81
CA VAL A 745 6.82 33.80 -36.89
C VAL A 745 6.28 32.49 -36.30
N PHE A 746 5.19 31.99 -36.85
CA PHE A 746 4.51 30.77 -36.41
C PHE A 746 4.51 29.72 -37.52
N PHE A 747 4.84 28.48 -37.17
CA PHE A 747 4.76 27.31 -38.04
C PHE A 747 3.70 26.34 -37.50
N ILE A 748 2.79 25.87 -38.36
CA ILE A 748 1.67 25.02 -37.96
C ILE A 748 2.13 23.56 -37.96
N ALA A 749 2.44 23.02 -36.78
CA ALA A 749 2.84 21.62 -36.65
C ALA A 749 1.65 20.66 -36.75
N SER A 750 0.50 21.08 -36.24
CA SER A 750 -0.77 20.35 -36.28
C SER A 750 -1.92 21.35 -36.09
N GLY A 751 -3.06 21.09 -36.74
CA GLY A 751 -4.25 21.95 -36.70
C GLY A 751 -4.42 22.84 -37.93
N ALA A 752 -5.28 23.85 -37.82
CA ALA A 752 -5.62 24.78 -38.88
C ALA A 752 -5.95 26.16 -38.30
N VAL A 753 -5.52 27.20 -39.00
CA VAL A 753 -5.77 28.60 -38.64
C VAL A 753 -6.41 29.33 -39.82
N GLU A 754 -7.32 30.25 -39.53
CA GLU A 754 -7.92 31.14 -40.52
C GLU A 754 -7.34 32.53 -40.32
N MET A 755 -6.96 33.16 -41.42
CA MET A 755 -6.45 34.51 -41.47
C MET A 755 -7.34 35.34 -42.39
N GLU A 756 -7.79 36.51 -41.92
CA GLU A 756 -8.68 37.36 -42.70
C GLU A 756 -7.87 38.51 -43.34
N ALA A 757 -7.57 38.41 -44.64
CA ALA A 757 -6.78 39.40 -45.38
C ALA A 757 -7.61 39.97 -46.53
N ALA A 758 -7.73 41.31 -46.61
CA ALA A 758 -8.46 42.02 -47.66
C ALA A 758 -9.92 41.54 -47.89
N GLY A 759 -10.60 41.09 -46.82
CA GLY A 759 -12.01 40.66 -46.87
C GLY A 759 -12.23 39.22 -47.36
N GLN A 760 -11.18 38.41 -47.54
CA GLN A 760 -11.29 36.98 -47.85
C GLN A 760 -10.65 36.11 -46.75
N PRO A 761 -11.33 35.05 -46.28
CA PRO A 761 -10.77 34.12 -45.31
C PRO A 761 -9.78 33.17 -45.99
N LEU A 762 -8.51 33.26 -45.60
CA LEU A 762 -7.44 32.35 -46.03
C LEU A 762 -7.18 31.33 -44.92
N ARG A 763 -7.38 30.04 -45.23
CA ARG A 763 -7.11 28.95 -44.29
C ARG A 763 -5.72 28.41 -44.51
N LEU A 764 -4.99 28.27 -43.41
CA LEU A 764 -3.64 27.72 -43.39
C LEU A 764 -3.62 26.42 -42.57
N GLY A 765 -2.97 25.41 -43.11
CA GLY A 765 -2.94 24.05 -42.55
C GLY A 765 -1.56 23.60 -42.07
N ARG A 766 -1.49 22.34 -41.63
CA ARG A 766 -0.23 21.69 -41.23
C ARG A 766 0.85 21.86 -42.30
N GLY A 767 2.06 22.24 -41.87
CA GLY A 767 3.20 22.45 -42.76
C GLY A 767 3.34 23.89 -43.29
N GLU A 768 2.32 24.74 -43.09
CA GLU A 768 2.36 26.15 -43.50
C GLU A 768 2.80 27.07 -42.36
N MET A 769 3.21 28.30 -42.72
CA MET A 769 3.68 29.33 -41.80
C MET A 769 2.96 30.67 -41.99
N PHE A 770 2.81 31.42 -40.90
CA PHE A 770 2.21 32.75 -40.90
C PHE A 770 2.97 33.75 -40.02
N GLY A 771 2.81 35.04 -40.32
CA GLY A 771 3.50 36.15 -39.64
C GLY A 771 4.85 36.56 -40.26
N GLN A 772 5.41 35.76 -41.18
CA GLN A 772 6.70 36.00 -41.85
C GLN A 772 6.75 37.31 -42.65
N LEU A 773 5.70 37.62 -43.42
CA LEU A 773 5.70 38.80 -44.29
C LEU A 773 5.58 40.11 -43.51
N ALA A 774 4.77 40.12 -42.45
CA ALA A 774 4.64 41.29 -41.58
C ALA A 774 5.92 41.56 -40.78
N LEU A 775 6.66 40.50 -40.43
CA LEU A 775 7.93 40.59 -39.72
C LEU A 775 9.07 41.08 -40.63
N LEU A 776 9.10 40.65 -41.90
CA LEU A 776 10.11 41.10 -42.86
C LEU A 776 9.86 42.51 -43.39
N SER A 777 8.61 42.84 -43.74
CA SER A 777 8.23 44.17 -44.27
C SER A 777 8.17 45.29 -43.24
N ARG A 778 8.33 44.99 -41.93
CA ARG A 778 8.16 45.93 -40.79
C ARG A 778 6.85 46.73 -40.82
N ARG A 779 5.81 46.24 -41.50
CA ARG A 779 4.48 46.86 -41.54
C ARG A 779 3.57 46.25 -40.47
N PRO A 780 2.63 47.03 -39.89
CA PRO A 780 1.65 46.49 -38.96
C PRO A 780 0.80 45.39 -39.62
N ARG A 781 0.41 44.37 -38.84
CA ARG A 781 -0.32 43.20 -39.33
C ARG A 781 -1.73 43.59 -39.77
N ARG A 782 -2.01 43.48 -41.07
CA ARG A 782 -3.30 43.83 -41.69
C ARG A 782 -4.42 42.77 -41.52
N ALA A 783 -4.13 41.66 -40.85
CA ALA A 783 -5.02 40.50 -40.75
C ALA A 783 -5.00 39.90 -39.34
N GLU A 784 -6.19 39.53 -38.83
CA GLU A 784 -6.33 38.71 -37.62
C GLU A 784 -6.12 37.23 -37.98
N VAL A 785 -5.47 36.47 -37.09
CA VAL A 785 -5.31 35.01 -37.24
C VAL A 785 -5.98 34.30 -36.06
N ARG A 786 -6.93 33.42 -36.37
CA ARG A 786 -7.70 32.64 -35.39
C ARG A 786 -7.52 31.15 -35.66
N ALA A 787 -7.41 30.35 -34.60
CA ALA A 787 -7.41 28.89 -34.75
C ALA A 787 -8.82 28.38 -35.10
N ILE A 788 -8.94 27.54 -36.13
CA ILE A 788 -10.22 26.90 -36.54
C ILE A 788 -10.36 25.53 -35.87
N ALA A 789 -9.24 24.90 -35.53
CA ALA A 789 -9.15 23.63 -34.81
C ALA A 789 -8.07 23.74 -33.72
N PRO A 790 -8.08 22.89 -32.66
CA PRO A 790 -7.01 22.84 -31.68
C PRO A 790 -5.66 22.65 -32.38
N SER A 791 -4.75 23.62 -32.19
CA SER A 791 -3.55 23.77 -33.01
C SER A 791 -2.29 23.82 -32.17
N THR A 792 -1.23 23.19 -32.67
CA THR A 792 0.12 23.25 -32.09
C THR A 792 1.01 24.08 -33.02
N LEU A 793 1.53 25.19 -32.50
CA LEU A 793 2.34 26.14 -33.23
C LEU A 793 3.79 26.08 -32.75
N LEU A 794 4.74 26.14 -33.68
CA LEU A 794 6.16 26.36 -33.39
C LEU A 794 6.48 27.82 -33.66
N VAL A 795 7.08 28.49 -32.68
CA VAL A 795 7.27 29.94 -32.65
C VAL A 795 8.76 30.25 -32.72
N LEU A 796 9.12 31.19 -33.59
CA LEU A 796 10.48 31.70 -33.73
C LEU A 796 10.50 33.23 -33.64
N ASP A 797 11.53 33.79 -33.01
CA ASP A 797 11.73 35.24 -32.91
C ASP A 797 12.33 35.83 -34.20
N GLU A 798 12.21 37.15 -34.37
CA GLU A 798 12.67 37.88 -35.57
C GLU A 798 14.16 37.67 -35.86
N VAL A 799 15.02 37.76 -34.84
CA VAL A 799 16.48 37.67 -34.99
C VAL A 799 16.88 36.28 -35.50
N ARG A 800 16.30 35.22 -34.92
CA ARG A 800 16.58 33.83 -35.31
C ARG A 800 15.95 33.50 -36.65
N PHE A 801 14.76 34.03 -36.95
CA PHE A 801 14.11 33.83 -38.24
C PHE A 801 14.93 34.44 -39.39
N ARG A 802 15.45 35.67 -39.24
CA ARG A 802 16.32 36.28 -40.26
C ARG A 802 17.62 35.50 -40.49
N ARG A 803 18.25 34.99 -39.42
CA ARG A 803 19.43 34.12 -39.55
C ARG A 803 19.11 32.81 -40.28
N LEU A 804 17.93 32.24 -40.02
CA LEU A 804 17.48 31.02 -40.69
C LEU A 804 17.19 31.27 -42.17
N LEU A 805 16.60 32.42 -42.49
CA LEU A 805 16.31 32.85 -43.86
C LEU A 805 17.59 33.02 -44.71
N GLN A 806 18.69 33.50 -44.10
CA GLN A 806 19.98 33.59 -44.79
C GLN A 806 20.64 32.22 -45.02
N ALA A 807 20.32 31.22 -44.20
CA ALA A 807 20.97 29.91 -44.21
C ALA A 807 20.25 28.84 -45.04
N SER A 808 18.98 29.07 -45.46
CA SER A 808 18.17 28.07 -46.17
C SER A 808 17.53 28.67 -47.42
N SER A 809 17.92 28.14 -48.59
CA SER A 809 17.32 28.47 -49.89
C SER A 809 15.84 28.08 -49.96
N GLY A 810 15.47 26.88 -49.49
CA GLY A 810 14.08 26.43 -49.45
C GLY A 810 13.16 27.33 -48.60
N LEU A 811 13.69 27.93 -47.51
CA LEU A 811 12.94 28.93 -46.74
C LEU A 811 12.78 30.25 -47.48
N GLN A 812 13.79 30.70 -48.25
CA GLN A 812 13.68 31.90 -49.09
C GLN A 812 12.63 31.71 -50.19
N GLU A 813 12.63 30.56 -50.86
CA GLU A 813 11.63 30.21 -51.88
C GLU A 813 10.23 30.14 -51.28
N ALA A 814 10.07 29.52 -50.10
CA ALA A 814 8.77 29.47 -49.42
C ALA A 814 8.27 30.86 -49.01
N VAL A 815 9.16 31.78 -48.64
CA VAL A 815 8.80 33.19 -48.37
C VAL A 815 8.40 33.91 -49.65
N ARG A 816 9.14 33.75 -50.76
CA ARG A 816 8.79 34.33 -52.07
C ARG A 816 7.46 33.81 -52.59
N ALA A 817 7.27 32.49 -52.62
CA ALA A 817 6.01 31.86 -53.03
C ALA A 817 4.84 32.32 -52.13
N SER A 818 5.10 32.52 -50.84
CA SER A 818 4.10 33.07 -49.93
C SER A 818 3.80 34.55 -50.16
N ALA A 819 4.74 35.35 -50.68
CA ALA A 819 4.54 36.75 -51.05
C ALA A 819 3.73 36.86 -52.36
N GLU A 820 4.11 36.07 -53.37
CA GLU A 820 3.43 35.98 -54.67
C GLU A 820 1.97 35.54 -54.52
N LYS A 821 1.72 34.46 -53.74
CA LYS A 821 0.37 33.98 -53.43
C LYS A 821 -0.50 35.03 -52.71
N ARG A 822 0.12 36.08 -52.15
CA ARG A 822 -0.55 37.17 -51.42
C ARG A 822 -0.52 38.50 -52.21
N GLY A 823 -0.12 38.47 -53.49
CA GLY A 823 -0.10 39.65 -54.37
C GLY A 823 0.90 40.74 -53.94
N LEU A 824 1.94 40.34 -53.18
CA LEU A 824 3.01 41.23 -52.75
C LEU A 824 4.24 40.99 -53.62
N ASP A 825 4.93 42.07 -53.98
CA ASP A 825 6.19 42.00 -54.72
C ASP A 825 7.24 41.23 -53.88
N PRO A 826 7.71 40.05 -54.34
CA PRO A 826 8.64 39.23 -53.59
C PRO A 826 9.98 39.93 -53.32
N ASP A 827 10.38 40.90 -54.16
CA ASP A 827 11.65 41.65 -53.97
C ASP A 827 11.52 42.77 -52.94
N ALA A 828 10.30 43.24 -52.64
CA ALA A 828 10.04 44.23 -51.60
C ALA A 828 10.02 43.66 -50.17
N VAL A 829 10.14 42.34 -50.03
CA VAL A 829 10.04 41.60 -48.76
C VAL A 829 11.42 41.26 -48.17
N PHE A 830 12.48 41.22 -48.99
CA PHE A 830 13.82 40.79 -48.57
C PHE A 830 14.73 41.95 -48.10
#